data_AF-A0A7W3RHB2-F1
#
_entry.id   AF-A0A7W3RHB2-F1
#
_cell.length_a   1.000
_cell.length_b   1.000
_cell.length_c   1.000
_cell.angle_alpha   90.00
_cell.angle_beta   90.00
_cell.angle_gamma   90.00
#
_symmetry.space_group_name_H-M   'P 1'
#
loop_
_entity.id
_entity.type
_entity.pdbx_description
1 polymer ?
#
loop_
_entity_poly.entity_id
_entity_poly.type
_entity_poly.pdbx_seq_one_letter_code
_entity_poly.pdbx_strand_id
1 'polypeptide(L)'
;MSKNLPSAIPVFLKSLSVSHNSIISTTSSSQERIQYHKAVLESVGITSISSLGTLNLSGNLIPQAGVTRPDSNLITTQAYFQSAYKVTNTVSAPVLQPFGGQGSILKSVPFPSKTVSFASTPSIASQINIDTAYWVATEINLQDNTTVVLKQPQQYLILIAEKITVGKNVTFTWERPSKSIPSKPWKPGTPPQAPTSTTLVGISGTNGTHGIKGSKAPDGNNAPELEVWVLDMIGRPAFDLRGQDGTTGGAGQDGGNGGQGGKGKPAQLDWSGFCKAGAGAGGNGGVGGNAGQGGDGGHGGHGGKLSIYAPQAVINEYLKGFYITVDGGRGGSGGQPGYPGIGGAGGPVGDSVKANFGAVCGPGSRTAGLKGPDGSYAGQGSSGYSGGKFAEAVGMYVIDPDDIGIKLLEPAIFEAVPAYAFADDSITLKGKRFTKSDTVLIDGSPVQTNAFSDTALQFIVPSLKGGQHTIQVKQLDGTLSNKASIYIKPKIDSAQQDNQITARVSPGKKVSLIGSGFSESALVRINDQDMPDVTLLSPTQLEFTLVRPTSIEENPSGEPVKVSVLLSDGTPSNTINLVLDTFHTLVIGDSVSWGQGLPEHEKHYSLVGNAIKVRNGNIGYYTQVLAHSGAIIGVNDNSPLPTTDGEVPNSYPTIIKQCDLFVGDPSKVDLIIMDGGINDVNLRTVLNPFTDIDLTELHRKHFLDGSKTLLEKVATTFPNAKVIVTGYYPPVSEHSDLSAVEILLVALGIAVQGIPGGIGAGFLTKQHLQIIHARSMQLANESKVFLQQAVDETNANLTGEKRFFFADPNIDGEHSALTDDPYVFGINLDMSPQDFIAAERLVSCTKAGCTGVDFEICKRASIGHPNKKGAIAYAEAIYPFL
;
A
#
# COMPACT_ATOMS: atom_id res chain seq x y z
N MET A 1 14.59 -10.52 -52.11
CA MET A 1 15.17 -9.87 -50.92
C MET A 1 15.86 -10.94 -50.07
N SER A 2 17.11 -11.28 -50.41
CA SER A 2 17.98 -12.14 -49.60
C SER A 2 18.90 -11.25 -48.78
N LYS A 3 18.58 -11.05 -47.49
CA LYS A 3 19.53 -10.49 -46.52
C LYS A 3 19.60 -11.46 -45.36
N ASN A 4 20.75 -12.14 -45.28
CA ASN A 4 21.32 -12.90 -44.17
C ASN A 4 20.37 -13.20 -43.01
N LEU A 5 19.72 -14.36 -43.05
CA LEU A 5 19.35 -15.05 -41.81
C LEU A 5 20.64 -15.29 -41.01
N PRO A 6 20.70 -14.96 -39.71
CA PRO A 6 21.82 -15.39 -38.88
C PRO A 6 21.93 -16.92 -39.01
N SER A 7 23.16 -17.42 -39.18
CA SER A 7 23.45 -18.83 -39.41
C SER A 7 22.86 -19.68 -38.29
N ALA A 8 21.65 -20.20 -38.51
CA ALA A 8 21.00 -21.11 -37.60
C ALA A 8 21.84 -22.38 -37.54
N ILE A 9 22.27 -22.72 -36.33
CA ILE A 9 23.12 -23.90 -36.08
C ILE A 9 22.25 -25.14 -36.33
N PRO A 10 22.65 -26.07 -37.21
CA PRO A 10 21.92 -27.33 -37.40
C PRO A 10 21.81 -28.06 -36.06
N VAL A 11 20.60 -28.52 -35.73
CA VAL A 11 20.35 -29.30 -34.50
C VAL A 11 20.47 -30.77 -34.85
N PHE A 12 21.49 -31.44 -34.29
CA PHE A 12 21.67 -32.87 -34.46
C PHE A 12 20.57 -33.63 -33.71
N LEU A 13 19.84 -34.49 -34.43
CA LEU A 13 18.88 -35.38 -33.80
C LEU A 13 19.62 -36.48 -33.06
N LYS A 14 19.31 -36.65 -31.78
CA LYS A 14 19.70 -37.85 -31.04
C LYS A 14 18.64 -38.90 -31.28
N SER A 15 19.05 -40.10 -31.72
CA SER A 15 18.19 -41.27 -31.63
C SER A 15 18.02 -41.57 -30.15
N LEU A 16 16.78 -41.53 -29.66
CA LEU A 16 16.46 -41.88 -28.28
C LEU A 16 16.13 -43.38 -28.25
N SER A 17 16.95 -44.17 -27.56
CA SER A 17 16.55 -45.49 -27.07
C SER A 17 16.05 -45.30 -25.64
N VAL A 18 14.74 -45.52 -25.43
CA VAL A 18 14.12 -45.36 -24.12
C VAL A 18 14.37 -46.64 -23.33
N SER A 19 14.88 -46.53 -22.10
CA SER A 19 15.12 -47.70 -21.24
C SER A 19 13.79 -48.34 -20.82
N HIS A 20 13.74 -49.66 -20.61
CA HIS A 20 12.51 -50.35 -20.14
C HIS A 20 11.99 -49.81 -18.79
N ASN A 21 12.84 -49.15 -17.99
CA ASN A 21 12.47 -48.53 -16.72
C ASN A 21 11.63 -47.25 -16.87
N SER A 22 11.39 -46.77 -18.09
CA SER A 22 10.57 -45.60 -18.40
C SER A 22 9.12 -45.95 -18.77
N ILE A 23 8.77 -47.25 -18.74
CA ILE A 23 7.41 -47.75 -18.99
C ILE A 23 6.63 -47.64 -17.68
N ILE A 24 5.62 -46.77 -17.66
CA ILE A 24 4.72 -46.63 -16.52
C ILE A 24 3.49 -47.50 -16.82
N SER A 25 3.21 -48.48 -15.93
CA SER A 25 1.99 -49.30 -16.01
C SER A 25 0.73 -48.43 -15.94
N THR A 26 -0.42 -48.90 -16.41
CA THR A 26 -1.71 -48.22 -16.28
C THR A 26 -1.93 -47.74 -14.83
N THR A 27 -1.83 -46.43 -14.60
CA THR A 27 -2.11 -45.77 -13.32
C THR A 27 -3.50 -45.14 -13.34
N SER A 28 -4.04 -44.83 -12.15
CA SER A 28 -5.26 -44.02 -12.01
C SER A 28 -5.20 -42.69 -12.78
N SER A 29 -4.01 -42.10 -12.91
CA SER A 29 -3.79 -40.86 -13.68
C SER A 29 -4.04 -41.01 -15.18
N SER A 30 -3.72 -42.16 -15.80
CA SER A 30 -4.04 -42.42 -17.21
C SER A 30 -5.55 -42.58 -17.42
N GLN A 31 -6.23 -43.20 -16.45
CA GLN A 31 -7.69 -43.36 -16.48
C GLN A 31 -8.44 -42.02 -16.31
N GLU A 32 -7.96 -41.15 -15.43
CA GLU A 32 -8.46 -39.78 -15.28
C GLU A 32 -8.21 -38.94 -16.54
N ARG A 33 -7.04 -39.10 -17.18
CA ARG A 33 -6.68 -38.37 -18.40
C ARG A 33 -7.57 -38.75 -19.59
N ILE A 34 -7.89 -40.04 -19.77
CA ILE A 34 -8.81 -40.45 -20.84
C ILE A 34 -10.27 -40.04 -20.55
N GLN A 35 -10.70 -39.95 -19.28
CA GLN A 35 -12.01 -39.37 -18.94
C GLN A 35 -12.12 -37.92 -19.41
N TYR A 36 -11.05 -37.16 -19.24
CA TYR A 36 -11.01 -35.78 -19.70
C TYR A 36 -11.15 -35.69 -21.22
N HIS A 37 -10.34 -36.46 -21.98
CA HIS A 37 -10.43 -36.45 -23.44
C HIS A 37 -11.79 -36.90 -23.93
N LYS A 38 -12.37 -37.94 -23.34
CA LYS A 38 -13.73 -38.39 -23.61
C LYS A 38 -14.73 -37.23 -23.50
N ALA A 39 -14.72 -36.50 -22.40
CA ALA A 39 -15.68 -35.42 -22.18
C ALA A 39 -15.51 -34.29 -23.22
N VAL A 40 -14.26 -33.99 -23.61
CA VAL A 40 -13.98 -33.03 -24.70
C VAL A 40 -14.56 -33.52 -26.03
N LEU A 41 -14.39 -34.80 -26.38
CA LEU A 41 -14.95 -35.39 -27.60
C LEU A 41 -16.48 -35.37 -27.59
N GLU A 42 -17.12 -35.75 -26.48
CA GLU A 42 -18.58 -35.74 -26.34
C GLU A 42 -19.15 -34.32 -26.47
N SER A 43 -18.42 -33.31 -26.00
CA SER A 43 -18.82 -31.89 -26.09
C SER A 43 -19.00 -31.39 -27.54
N VAL A 44 -18.28 -32.00 -28.50
CA VAL A 44 -18.39 -31.70 -29.93
C VAL A 44 -19.20 -32.76 -30.70
N GLY A 45 -19.92 -33.62 -29.97
CA GLY A 45 -20.82 -34.63 -30.53
C GLY A 45 -20.14 -35.93 -30.97
N ILE A 46 -18.90 -36.18 -30.56
CA ILE A 46 -18.19 -37.44 -30.84
C ILE A 46 -18.41 -38.40 -29.66
N THR A 47 -19.21 -39.43 -29.86
CA THR A 47 -19.55 -40.44 -28.84
C THR A 47 -18.91 -41.80 -29.07
N SER A 48 -18.26 -41.99 -30.22
CA SER A 48 -17.48 -43.19 -30.57
C SER A 48 -16.41 -42.81 -31.59
N ILE A 49 -15.21 -43.40 -31.47
CA ILE A 49 -14.09 -43.20 -32.39
C ILE A 49 -14.20 -44.16 -33.59
N SER A 50 -14.78 -45.35 -33.37
CA SER A 50 -14.87 -46.44 -34.36
C SER A 50 -15.71 -46.11 -35.60
N SER A 51 -16.53 -45.05 -35.54
CA SER A 51 -17.42 -44.64 -36.63
C SER A 51 -16.96 -43.37 -37.37
N LEU A 52 -15.80 -42.80 -37.03
CA LEU A 52 -15.35 -41.52 -37.58
C LEU A 52 -14.72 -41.62 -38.97
N GLY A 53 -14.17 -42.77 -39.34
CA GLY A 53 -13.48 -42.97 -40.63
C GLY A 53 -12.01 -42.52 -40.61
N THR A 54 -11.44 -42.29 -41.81
CA THR A 54 -10.00 -42.07 -41.98
C THR A 54 -9.64 -40.60 -42.24
N LEU A 55 -8.64 -40.10 -41.51
CA LEU A 55 -8.04 -38.78 -41.70
C LEU A 55 -6.73 -38.88 -42.51
N ASN A 56 -6.76 -38.54 -43.80
CA ASN A 56 -5.61 -38.60 -44.69
C ASN A 56 -4.90 -37.24 -44.78
N LEU A 57 -3.63 -37.19 -44.38
CA LEU A 57 -2.87 -35.95 -44.14
C LEU A 57 -1.56 -35.94 -44.94
N SER A 58 -1.30 -34.86 -45.68
CA SER A 58 -0.09 -34.67 -46.48
C SER A 58 0.38 -33.22 -46.56
N GLY A 59 1.68 -32.99 -46.77
CA GLY A 59 2.26 -31.65 -46.94
C GLY A 59 2.59 -30.92 -45.63
N ASN A 60 2.66 -29.57 -45.68
CA ASN A 60 2.85 -28.73 -44.48
C ASN A 60 1.49 -28.44 -43.85
N LEU A 61 1.26 -28.91 -42.63
CA LEU A 61 -0.04 -28.85 -41.95
C LEU A 61 0.06 -28.01 -40.69
N ILE A 62 -0.94 -27.17 -40.46
CA ILE A 62 -1.05 -26.32 -39.27
C ILE A 62 -2.31 -26.73 -38.51
N PRO A 63 -2.20 -27.38 -37.35
CA PRO A 63 -3.34 -27.68 -36.50
C PRO A 63 -4.03 -26.40 -36.01
N GLN A 64 -5.34 -26.46 -35.85
CA GLN A 64 -6.13 -25.36 -35.29
C GLN A 64 -6.82 -25.83 -34.01
N ALA A 65 -7.03 -24.90 -33.08
CA ALA A 65 -7.74 -25.21 -31.84
C ALA A 65 -9.15 -25.73 -32.11
N GLY A 66 -9.62 -26.67 -31.28
CA GLY A 66 -10.82 -27.45 -31.51
C GLY A 66 -10.53 -28.86 -32.02
N VAL A 67 -11.55 -29.51 -32.58
CA VAL A 67 -11.49 -30.93 -32.99
C VAL A 67 -11.53 -31.06 -34.51
N THR A 68 -10.42 -31.50 -35.10
CA THR A 68 -10.34 -31.95 -36.49
C THR A 68 -10.75 -33.42 -36.57
N ARG A 69 -11.69 -33.72 -37.48
CA ARG A 69 -12.21 -35.06 -37.76
C ARG A 69 -12.19 -35.32 -39.27
N PRO A 70 -12.34 -36.58 -39.73
CA PRO A 70 -12.42 -36.90 -41.16
C PRO A 70 -13.49 -36.05 -41.87
N ASP A 71 -13.09 -35.40 -42.96
CA ASP A 71 -13.91 -34.54 -43.80
C ASP A 71 -13.40 -34.67 -45.25
N SER A 72 -14.27 -34.55 -46.25
CA SER A 72 -13.87 -34.57 -47.66
C SER A 72 -13.14 -33.29 -48.08
N ASN A 73 -13.30 -32.19 -47.32
CA ASN A 73 -12.60 -30.93 -47.50
C ASN A 73 -11.91 -30.49 -46.19
N LEU A 74 -10.70 -30.99 -45.98
CA LEU A 74 -9.92 -30.83 -44.74
C LEU A 74 -9.19 -29.50 -44.58
N ILE A 75 -9.01 -28.74 -45.66
CA ILE A 75 -8.19 -27.52 -45.67
C ILE A 75 -9.11 -26.30 -45.60
N THR A 76 -8.98 -25.50 -44.54
CA THR A 76 -9.71 -24.24 -44.39
C THR A 76 -9.05 -23.12 -45.22
N THR A 77 -7.75 -22.93 -45.02
CA THR A 77 -6.96 -21.85 -45.64
C THR A 77 -5.47 -22.18 -45.58
N GLN A 78 -4.61 -21.31 -46.11
CA GLN A 78 -3.16 -21.39 -45.99
C GLN A 78 -2.62 -20.23 -45.14
N ALA A 79 -1.59 -20.50 -44.33
CA ALA A 79 -0.88 -19.48 -43.57
C ALA A 79 0.64 -19.63 -43.73
N TYR A 80 1.33 -18.50 -43.66
CA TYR A 80 2.79 -18.49 -43.61
C TYR A 80 3.28 -18.75 -42.18
N PHE A 81 4.36 -19.51 -42.08
CA PHE A 81 5.17 -19.61 -40.87
C PHE A 81 6.62 -19.23 -41.19
N GLN A 82 7.24 -18.49 -40.26
CA GLN A 82 8.51 -17.79 -40.50
C GLN A 82 9.73 -18.69 -40.28
N SER A 83 9.68 -19.56 -39.27
CA SER A 83 10.82 -20.40 -38.87
C SER A 83 10.35 -21.61 -38.05
N ALA A 84 10.37 -22.78 -38.66
CA ALA A 84 10.17 -24.09 -38.05
C ALA A 84 11.34 -25.00 -38.45
N TYR A 85 11.38 -26.26 -38.03
CA TYR A 85 12.44 -27.18 -38.42
C TYR A 85 11.85 -28.44 -39.03
N LYS A 86 12.53 -28.98 -40.02
CA LYS A 86 12.16 -30.25 -40.64
C LYS A 86 13.37 -31.16 -40.73
N VAL A 87 13.11 -32.46 -40.66
CA VAL A 87 14.15 -33.45 -40.87
C VAL A 87 14.62 -33.43 -42.31
N THR A 88 15.94 -33.37 -42.52
CA THR A 88 16.56 -33.64 -43.80
C THR A 88 17.56 -34.79 -43.66
N ASN A 89 17.51 -35.74 -44.60
CA ASN A 89 18.45 -36.86 -44.62
C ASN A 89 19.75 -36.39 -45.27
N THR A 90 20.79 -36.19 -44.45
CA THR A 90 22.17 -36.06 -44.95
C THR A 90 22.87 -37.42 -44.90
N VAL A 91 23.93 -37.60 -45.69
CA VAL A 91 24.57 -38.89 -46.04
C VAL A 91 25.06 -39.70 -44.81
N SER A 92 25.06 -39.13 -43.59
CA SER A 92 25.53 -39.80 -42.37
C SER A 92 24.61 -39.74 -41.15
N ALA A 93 23.55 -38.90 -41.13
CA ALA A 93 22.53 -38.85 -40.06
C ALA A 93 21.37 -37.87 -40.41
N PRO A 94 20.16 -38.04 -39.85
CA PRO A 94 19.10 -37.04 -39.96
C PRO A 94 19.41 -35.81 -39.09
N VAL A 95 19.23 -34.62 -39.67
CA VAL A 95 19.46 -33.33 -39.01
C VAL A 95 18.22 -32.47 -39.14
N LEU A 96 17.90 -31.68 -38.11
CA LEU A 96 16.87 -30.66 -38.18
C LEU A 96 17.43 -29.39 -38.83
N GLN A 97 16.84 -28.97 -39.93
CA GLN A 97 17.18 -27.72 -40.61
C GLN A 97 16.04 -26.71 -40.51
N PRO A 98 16.35 -25.42 -40.28
CA PRO A 98 15.34 -24.38 -40.27
C PRO A 98 14.69 -24.26 -41.65
N PHE A 99 13.38 -24.08 -41.66
CA PHE A 99 12.60 -23.83 -42.87
C PHE A 99 11.42 -22.91 -42.55
N GLY A 100 10.98 -22.16 -43.55
CA GLY A 100 9.76 -21.36 -43.53
C GLY A 100 8.96 -21.63 -44.80
N GLY A 101 7.71 -21.16 -44.84
CA GLY A 101 6.87 -21.32 -46.03
C GLY A 101 5.39 -21.23 -45.72
N GLN A 102 4.57 -21.70 -46.66
CA GLN A 102 3.13 -21.84 -46.47
C GLN A 102 2.79 -23.23 -45.92
N GLY A 103 1.81 -23.27 -45.01
CA GLY A 103 1.18 -24.48 -44.51
C GLY A 103 -0.35 -24.38 -44.59
N SER A 104 -1.00 -25.52 -44.79
CA SER A 104 -2.45 -25.65 -44.84
C SER A 104 -3.02 -25.74 -43.42
N ILE A 105 -3.91 -24.82 -43.06
CA ILE A 105 -4.66 -24.86 -41.81
C ILE A 105 -5.78 -25.88 -41.95
N LEU A 106 -5.80 -26.85 -41.03
CA LEU A 106 -6.84 -27.88 -41.00
C LEU A 106 -8.15 -27.34 -40.42
N LYS A 107 -9.27 -27.81 -40.98
CA LYS A 107 -10.60 -27.53 -40.45
C LYS A 107 -10.76 -28.14 -39.05
N SER A 108 -11.29 -27.36 -38.11
CA SER A 108 -11.61 -27.82 -36.77
C SER A 108 -13.03 -27.41 -36.38
N VAL A 109 -13.71 -28.26 -35.61
CA VAL A 109 -14.92 -27.91 -34.89
C VAL A 109 -14.48 -27.18 -33.61
N PRO A 110 -14.82 -25.90 -33.42
CA PRO A 110 -14.43 -25.19 -32.21
C PRO A 110 -15.06 -25.85 -30.99
N PHE A 111 -14.35 -25.83 -29.86
CA PHE A 111 -14.98 -26.21 -28.59
C PHE A 111 -16.17 -25.27 -28.32
N PRO A 112 -17.28 -25.78 -27.78
CA PRO A 112 -18.38 -24.91 -27.36
C PRO A 112 -17.85 -23.84 -26.39
N SER A 113 -18.27 -22.59 -26.56
CA SER A 113 -17.70 -21.38 -25.92
C SER A 113 -17.88 -21.26 -24.40
N LYS A 114 -18.01 -22.38 -23.68
CA LYS A 114 -18.26 -22.42 -22.24
C LYS A 114 -17.22 -23.31 -21.56
N THR A 115 -16.49 -22.67 -20.65
CA THR A 115 -15.49 -23.25 -19.75
C THR A 115 -15.96 -24.57 -19.16
N VAL A 116 -15.34 -25.67 -19.59
CA VAL A 116 -15.44 -26.94 -18.88
C VAL A 116 -14.36 -26.93 -17.81
N SER A 117 -14.74 -26.70 -16.55
CA SER A 117 -13.83 -26.77 -15.40
C SER A 117 -13.88 -28.17 -14.81
N PHE A 118 -12.82 -28.96 -14.98
CA PHE A 118 -12.64 -30.25 -14.30
C PHE A 118 -11.70 -30.14 -13.11
N ALA A 119 -12.04 -30.87 -12.04
CA ALA A 119 -11.23 -31.00 -10.85
C ALA A 119 -10.20 -32.13 -11.01
N SER A 120 -8.91 -31.80 -10.88
CA SER A 120 -7.90 -32.73 -10.35
C SER A 120 -7.07 -31.97 -9.31
N THR A 121 -6.47 -32.71 -8.38
CA THR A 121 -5.61 -32.29 -7.24
C THR A 121 -4.61 -31.17 -7.61
N PRO A 122 -4.01 -30.43 -6.64
CA PRO A 122 -3.36 -29.13 -6.85
C PRO A 122 -2.06 -29.24 -7.67
N SER A 123 -2.23 -29.47 -8.96
CA SER A 123 -1.30 -29.22 -10.04
C SER A 123 -2.12 -29.41 -11.32
N ILE A 124 -2.34 -28.30 -12.04
CA ILE A 124 -3.01 -28.20 -13.35
C ILE A 124 -4.55 -28.05 -13.26
N ALA A 125 -4.99 -26.80 -13.16
CA ALA A 125 -6.31 -26.40 -13.61
C ALA A 125 -6.39 -26.63 -15.14
N SER A 126 -7.14 -27.63 -15.61
CA SER A 126 -7.32 -27.86 -17.05
C SER A 126 -8.48 -27.02 -17.58
N GLN A 127 -8.24 -25.72 -17.81
CA GLN A 127 -9.06 -24.97 -18.76
C GLN A 127 -8.93 -25.64 -20.13
N ILE A 128 -10.04 -25.86 -20.86
CA ILE A 128 -9.95 -26.18 -22.31
C ILE A 128 -9.40 -24.92 -22.96
N ASN A 129 -8.11 -24.99 -23.25
CA ASN A 129 -7.31 -23.83 -23.56
C ASN A 129 -7.46 -23.57 -25.07
N ILE A 130 -7.69 -22.32 -25.48
CA ILE A 130 -7.93 -21.94 -26.90
C ILE A 130 -6.72 -22.19 -27.82
N ASP A 131 -5.66 -22.75 -27.26
CA ASP A 131 -4.42 -23.18 -27.90
C ASP A 131 -4.32 -24.71 -28.08
N THR A 132 -5.39 -25.46 -27.80
CA THR A 132 -5.42 -26.93 -27.86
C THR A 132 -6.12 -27.45 -29.12
N ALA A 133 -5.39 -28.22 -29.92
CA ALA A 133 -5.89 -28.89 -31.13
C ALA A 133 -6.06 -30.39 -30.89
N TYR A 134 -7.18 -30.97 -31.34
CA TYR A 134 -7.44 -32.41 -31.35
C TYR A 134 -7.53 -32.93 -32.77
N TRP A 135 -6.84 -34.02 -33.07
CA TRP A 135 -7.06 -34.81 -34.29
C TRP A 135 -7.65 -36.17 -33.90
N VAL A 136 -8.87 -36.43 -34.37
CA VAL A 136 -9.66 -37.57 -33.90
C VAL A 136 -10.24 -38.31 -35.10
N ALA A 137 -9.92 -39.59 -35.24
CA ALA A 137 -10.38 -40.42 -36.35
C ALA A 137 -10.34 -41.90 -35.97
N THR A 138 -11.01 -42.76 -36.74
CA THR A 138 -10.79 -44.22 -36.62
C THR A 138 -9.37 -44.56 -37.05
N GLU A 139 -8.92 -44.00 -38.18
CA GLU A 139 -7.54 -44.13 -38.67
C GLU A 139 -6.96 -42.75 -39.04
N ILE A 140 -5.72 -42.46 -38.64
CA ILE A 140 -4.98 -41.27 -39.10
C ILE A 140 -3.80 -41.71 -39.97
N ASN A 141 -3.75 -41.24 -41.21
CA ASN A 141 -2.70 -41.57 -42.16
C ASN A 141 -1.87 -40.32 -42.49
N LEU A 142 -0.62 -40.30 -42.03
CA LEU A 142 0.37 -39.26 -42.32
C LEU A 142 1.26 -39.71 -43.48
N GLN A 143 1.12 -39.08 -44.65
CA GLN A 143 1.88 -39.45 -45.85
C GLN A 143 3.36 -39.03 -45.77
N ASP A 144 4.17 -39.57 -46.69
CA ASP A 144 5.59 -39.21 -46.80
C ASP A 144 5.80 -37.69 -46.90
N ASN A 145 6.85 -37.21 -46.21
CA ASN A 145 7.28 -35.81 -46.16
C ASN A 145 6.25 -34.83 -45.54
N THR A 146 5.28 -35.33 -44.79
CA THR A 146 4.33 -34.49 -44.05
C THR A 146 5.05 -33.75 -42.91
N THR A 147 4.85 -32.44 -42.79
CA THR A 147 5.37 -31.64 -41.68
C THR A 147 4.22 -30.95 -40.95
N VAL A 148 4.05 -31.28 -39.67
CA VAL A 148 3.03 -30.68 -38.80
C VAL A 148 3.67 -29.54 -38.02
N VAL A 149 3.26 -28.30 -38.28
CA VAL A 149 3.80 -27.08 -37.67
C VAL A 149 2.79 -26.52 -36.68
N LEU A 150 3.06 -26.67 -35.38
CA LEU A 150 2.30 -26.00 -34.33
C LEU A 150 2.65 -24.52 -34.34
N LYS A 151 1.74 -23.71 -34.88
CA LYS A 151 1.87 -22.27 -35.00
C LYS A 151 1.17 -21.59 -33.82
N GLN A 152 1.71 -20.49 -33.29
CA GLN A 152 1.03 -19.75 -32.22
C GLN A 152 -0.38 -19.28 -32.65
N PRO A 153 -1.38 -19.33 -31.74
CA PRO A 153 -1.26 -19.59 -30.30
C PRO A 153 -1.17 -21.07 -29.87
N GLN A 154 -1.22 -22.04 -30.78
CA GLN A 154 -1.31 -23.47 -30.43
C GLN A 154 -0.13 -23.96 -29.59
N GLN A 155 -0.43 -24.51 -28.41
CA GLN A 155 0.54 -25.06 -27.46
C GLN A 155 0.36 -26.57 -27.25
N TYR A 156 -0.80 -27.12 -27.57
CA TYR A 156 -1.12 -28.53 -27.34
C TYR A 156 -1.70 -29.16 -28.61
N LEU A 157 -1.19 -30.33 -28.98
CA LEU A 157 -1.80 -31.18 -30.00
C LEU A 157 -2.04 -32.58 -29.43
N ILE A 158 -3.30 -32.99 -29.40
CA ILE A 158 -3.74 -34.32 -28.96
C ILE A 158 -4.23 -35.12 -30.17
N LEU A 159 -3.66 -36.30 -30.38
CA LEU A 159 -4.09 -37.26 -31.40
C LEU A 159 -4.82 -38.40 -30.70
N ILE A 160 -6.01 -38.75 -31.18
CA ILE A 160 -6.81 -39.87 -30.66
C ILE A 160 -7.30 -40.71 -31.85
N ALA A 161 -6.82 -41.93 -31.98
CA ALA A 161 -7.27 -42.83 -33.04
C ALA A 161 -7.17 -44.31 -32.65
N GLU A 162 -7.92 -45.18 -33.34
CA GLU A 162 -7.69 -46.61 -33.19
C GLU A 162 -6.38 -47.00 -33.88
N LYS A 163 -6.11 -46.42 -35.06
CA LYS A 163 -4.89 -46.70 -35.82
C LYS A 163 -4.21 -45.44 -36.35
N ILE A 164 -2.89 -45.36 -36.26
CA ILE A 164 -2.10 -44.29 -36.89
C ILE A 164 -1.01 -44.88 -37.79
N THR A 165 -1.01 -44.49 -39.07
CA THR A 165 0.01 -44.89 -40.05
C THR A 165 0.90 -43.70 -40.40
N VAL A 166 2.21 -43.85 -40.27
CA VAL A 166 3.21 -42.79 -40.46
C VAL A 166 4.17 -43.14 -41.61
N GLY A 167 4.20 -42.29 -42.63
CA GLY A 167 5.12 -42.35 -43.76
C GLY A 167 6.55 -41.92 -43.43
N LYS A 168 7.39 -41.84 -44.46
CA LYS A 168 8.80 -41.45 -44.36
C LYS A 168 8.95 -39.94 -44.17
N ASN A 169 9.97 -39.52 -43.41
CA ASN A 169 10.30 -38.10 -43.17
C ASN A 169 9.16 -37.25 -42.59
N VAL A 170 8.24 -37.85 -41.85
CA VAL A 170 7.18 -37.11 -41.15
C VAL A 170 7.78 -36.40 -39.94
N THR A 171 7.53 -35.09 -39.81
CA THR A 171 8.06 -34.27 -38.70
C THR A 171 6.96 -33.49 -38.01
N PHE A 172 6.88 -33.56 -36.68
CA PHE A 172 6.14 -32.63 -35.84
C PHE A 172 7.11 -31.55 -35.32
N THR A 173 6.79 -30.29 -35.54
CA THR A 173 7.61 -29.12 -35.20
C THR A 173 6.70 -27.96 -34.80
N TRP A 174 7.29 -26.84 -34.40
CA TRP A 174 6.54 -25.62 -34.09
C TRP A 174 7.20 -24.36 -34.64
N GLU A 175 6.43 -23.28 -34.76
CA GLU A 175 6.92 -21.98 -35.25
C GLU A 175 7.65 -21.20 -34.15
N ARG A 176 8.87 -20.76 -34.43
CA ARG A 176 9.71 -19.92 -33.58
C ARG A 176 9.88 -18.53 -34.20
N PRO A 177 8.97 -17.57 -33.94
CA PRO A 177 9.05 -16.23 -34.54
C PRO A 177 10.35 -15.52 -34.16
N SER A 178 10.95 -14.79 -35.11
CA SER A 178 12.10 -13.94 -34.79
C SER A 178 11.66 -12.80 -33.86
N LYS A 179 12.39 -12.58 -32.77
CA LYS A 179 12.12 -11.50 -31.81
C LYS A 179 13.09 -10.34 -32.03
N SER A 180 12.61 -9.11 -31.91
CA SER A 180 13.42 -7.91 -32.08
C SER A 180 14.41 -7.76 -30.92
N ILE A 181 15.60 -7.25 -31.24
CA ILE A 181 16.60 -6.86 -30.25
C ILE A 181 16.28 -5.42 -29.83
N PRO A 182 16.22 -5.11 -28.51
CA PRO A 182 15.93 -3.75 -28.07
C PRO A 182 16.97 -2.74 -28.57
N SER A 183 16.51 -1.57 -29.03
CA SER A 183 17.38 -0.50 -29.52
C SER A 183 18.11 0.22 -28.39
N LYS A 184 19.30 0.75 -28.69
CA LYS A 184 20.07 1.59 -27.76
C LYS A 184 19.36 2.94 -27.56
N PRO A 185 19.12 3.40 -26.31
CA PRO A 185 18.56 4.72 -26.07
C PRO A 185 19.51 5.85 -26.52
N TRP A 186 18.95 6.98 -26.95
CA TRP A 186 19.71 8.15 -27.40
C TRP A 186 20.51 8.79 -26.26
N LYS A 187 21.74 9.23 -26.54
CA LYS A 187 22.59 9.92 -25.56
C LYS A 187 21.93 11.22 -25.04
N PRO A 188 21.93 11.49 -23.72
CA PRO A 188 21.44 12.76 -23.17
C PRO A 188 22.21 13.97 -23.70
N GLY A 189 21.52 15.11 -23.81
CA GLY A 189 22.12 16.39 -24.23
C GLY A 189 23.19 16.88 -23.25
N THR A 190 24.12 17.69 -23.75
CA THR A 190 25.13 18.35 -22.90
C THR A 190 24.49 19.58 -22.24
N PRO A 191 24.59 19.76 -20.91
CA PRO A 191 24.09 20.96 -20.25
C PRO A 191 24.75 22.24 -20.79
N PRO A 192 24.05 23.39 -20.77
CA PRO A 192 24.62 24.66 -21.19
C PRO A 192 25.80 25.06 -20.30
N GLN A 193 26.66 25.94 -20.83
CA GLN A 193 27.75 26.52 -20.06
C GLN A 193 27.20 27.30 -18.86
N ALA A 194 27.82 27.14 -17.69
CA ALA A 194 27.49 27.92 -16.51
C ALA A 194 27.73 29.42 -16.76
N PRO A 195 26.91 30.32 -16.17
CA PRO A 195 27.06 31.75 -16.39
C PRO A 195 28.38 32.29 -15.83
N THR A 196 28.80 33.45 -16.34
CA THR A 196 29.94 34.17 -15.78
C THR A 196 29.69 34.52 -14.31
N SER A 197 30.64 34.22 -13.43
CA SER A 197 30.51 34.54 -12.00
C SER A 197 30.43 36.06 -11.77
N THR A 198 29.69 36.47 -10.74
CA THR A 198 29.70 37.85 -10.21
C THR A 198 30.62 38.00 -9.00
N THR A 199 31.20 36.89 -8.52
CA THR A 199 32.11 36.83 -7.37
C THR A 199 33.52 36.40 -7.79
N LEU A 200 34.45 36.33 -6.84
CA LEU A 200 35.81 35.88 -7.12
C LEU A 200 35.93 34.36 -7.30
N VAL A 201 34.87 33.61 -6.98
CA VAL A 201 34.77 32.15 -7.13
C VAL A 201 34.02 31.83 -8.41
N GLY A 202 34.53 30.89 -9.21
CA GLY A 202 33.88 30.45 -10.44
C GLY A 202 32.62 29.62 -10.19
N ILE A 203 31.68 29.62 -11.14
CA ILE A 203 30.46 28.79 -11.07
C ILE A 203 30.71 27.49 -11.83
N SER A 204 30.64 26.37 -11.12
CA SER A 204 30.88 25.06 -11.74
C SER A 204 29.79 24.71 -12.78
N GLY A 205 30.18 24.00 -13.83
CA GLY A 205 29.26 23.47 -14.83
C GLY A 205 28.36 22.39 -14.25
N THR A 206 27.15 22.25 -14.80
CA THR A 206 26.20 21.22 -14.39
C THR A 206 26.71 19.83 -14.78
N ASN A 207 26.58 18.85 -13.90
CA ASN A 207 26.97 17.47 -14.22
C ASN A 207 26.11 16.89 -15.34
N GLY A 208 26.70 16.01 -16.14
CA GLY A 208 26.01 15.29 -17.19
C GLY A 208 25.05 14.25 -16.62
N THR A 209 23.95 14.00 -17.32
CA THR A 209 22.96 13.00 -16.92
C THR A 209 23.53 11.59 -17.03
N HIS A 210 23.40 10.77 -15.99
CA HIS A 210 23.78 9.37 -16.03
C HIS A 210 22.94 8.60 -17.07
N GLY A 211 23.58 7.71 -17.83
CA GLY A 211 22.89 6.85 -18.79
C GLY A 211 22.02 5.81 -18.07
N ILE A 212 20.84 5.54 -18.62
CA ILE A 212 19.95 4.49 -18.11
C ILE A 212 20.36 3.09 -18.59
N LYS A 213 20.01 2.06 -17.82
CA LYS A 213 20.20 0.65 -18.20
C LYS A 213 19.43 0.33 -19.50
N GLY A 214 20.03 -0.48 -20.37
CA GLY A 214 19.36 -0.98 -21.57
C GLY A 214 18.16 -1.86 -21.24
N SER A 215 17.19 -1.97 -22.15
CA SER A 215 16.00 -2.80 -21.93
C SER A 215 16.34 -4.29 -21.89
N LYS A 216 15.65 -5.06 -21.05
CA LYS A 216 15.70 -6.52 -21.07
C LYS A 216 15.25 -7.05 -22.44
N ALA A 217 15.96 -8.06 -22.95
CA ALA A 217 15.57 -8.74 -24.18
C ALA A 217 14.33 -9.64 -23.98
N PRO A 218 13.49 -9.81 -25.03
CA PRO A 218 12.46 -10.83 -25.02
C PRO A 218 13.02 -12.24 -24.74
N ASP A 219 12.36 -12.95 -23.82
CA ASP A 219 12.62 -14.36 -23.52
C ASP A 219 12.23 -15.23 -24.73
N GLY A 220 12.79 -16.43 -24.87
CA GLY A 220 12.41 -17.41 -25.88
C GLY A 220 11.04 -18.03 -25.56
N ASN A 221 10.27 -18.37 -26.59
CA ASN A 221 9.00 -19.07 -26.39
C ASN A 221 9.22 -20.52 -25.94
N ASN A 222 8.33 -21.01 -25.08
CA ASN A 222 8.28 -22.42 -24.71
C ASN A 222 7.82 -23.26 -25.91
N ALA A 223 8.39 -24.46 -26.03
CA ALA A 223 7.94 -25.42 -27.04
C ALA A 223 6.60 -26.05 -26.62
N PRO A 224 5.76 -26.45 -27.60
CA PRO A 224 4.46 -27.04 -27.34
C PRO A 224 4.59 -28.48 -26.84
N GLU A 225 3.45 -29.03 -26.42
CA GLU A 225 3.31 -30.41 -25.95
C GLU A 225 2.47 -31.23 -26.92
N LEU A 226 2.84 -32.51 -27.08
CA LEU A 226 2.13 -33.48 -27.89
C LEU A 226 1.67 -34.67 -27.04
N GLU A 227 0.44 -35.09 -27.29
CA GLU A 227 -0.18 -36.25 -26.64
C GLU A 227 -0.79 -37.16 -27.69
N VAL A 228 -0.49 -38.46 -27.63
CA VAL A 228 -0.93 -39.44 -28.62
C VAL A 228 -1.62 -40.60 -27.91
N TRP A 229 -2.90 -40.81 -28.21
CA TRP A 229 -3.71 -41.93 -27.75
C TRP A 229 -4.02 -42.84 -28.94
N VAL A 230 -3.49 -44.06 -28.93
CA VAL A 230 -3.59 -44.95 -30.08
C VAL A 230 -3.67 -46.43 -29.69
N LEU A 231 -4.49 -47.23 -30.39
CA LEU A 231 -4.55 -48.68 -30.17
C LEU A 231 -3.54 -49.45 -31.05
N ASP A 232 -3.27 -48.98 -32.26
CA ASP A 232 -2.28 -49.53 -33.18
C ASP A 232 -1.52 -48.43 -33.93
N MET A 233 -0.20 -48.55 -34.10
CA MET A 233 0.59 -47.53 -34.79
C MET A 233 1.73 -48.13 -35.61
N ILE A 234 1.82 -47.70 -36.87
CA ILE A 234 2.79 -48.15 -37.86
C ILE A 234 3.67 -46.98 -38.29
N GLY A 235 4.99 -47.15 -38.26
CA GLY A 235 5.96 -46.08 -38.57
C GLY A 235 6.31 -45.19 -37.38
N ARG A 236 7.28 -44.29 -37.54
CA ARG A 236 7.79 -43.41 -36.47
C ARG A 236 8.13 -42.01 -37.00
N PRO A 237 7.42 -40.96 -36.58
CA PRO A 237 7.73 -39.59 -36.97
C PRO A 237 8.89 -39.03 -36.14
N ALA A 238 9.46 -37.91 -36.59
CA ALA A 238 10.39 -37.12 -35.81
C ALA A 238 9.66 -35.99 -35.06
N PHE A 239 10.14 -35.65 -33.87
CA PHE A 239 9.55 -34.60 -33.02
C PHE A 239 10.58 -33.51 -32.66
N ASP A 240 10.38 -32.28 -33.14
CA ASP A 240 11.11 -31.10 -32.69
C ASP A 240 10.28 -30.32 -31.65
N LEU A 241 10.59 -30.54 -30.38
CA LEU A 241 9.99 -29.87 -29.21
C LEU A 241 11.05 -29.11 -28.39
N ARG A 242 12.12 -28.64 -29.03
CA ARG A 242 13.15 -27.84 -28.34
C ARG A 242 12.64 -26.42 -28.06
N GLY A 243 12.91 -25.87 -26.87
CA GLY A 243 12.57 -24.48 -26.55
C GLY A 243 13.31 -23.46 -27.42
N GLN A 244 12.73 -22.27 -27.63
CA GLN A 244 13.37 -21.21 -28.41
C GLN A 244 14.47 -20.50 -27.60
N ASP A 245 15.58 -20.15 -28.24
CA ASP A 245 16.65 -19.38 -27.59
C ASP A 245 16.19 -17.96 -27.23
N GLY A 246 16.66 -17.45 -26.10
CA GLY A 246 16.45 -16.06 -25.67
C GLY A 246 17.26 -15.08 -26.51
N THR A 247 16.81 -13.82 -26.55
CA THR A 247 17.47 -12.78 -27.34
C THR A 247 18.49 -11.97 -26.55
N THR A 248 19.36 -11.24 -27.25
CA THR A 248 20.39 -10.41 -26.61
C THR A 248 19.80 -9.12 -26.05
N GLY A 249 20.20 -8.74 -24.83
CA GLY A 249 19.74 -7.53 -24.15
C GLY A 249 20.07 -6.24 -24.90
N GLY A 250 19.27 -5.19 -24.67
CA GLY A 250 19.50 -3.87 -25.27
C GLY A 250 20.80 -3.25 -24.77
N ALA A 251 21.49 -2.47 -25.61
CA ALA A 251 22.67 -1.75 -25.17
C ALA A 251 22.29 -0.63 -24.17
N GLY A 252 23.14 -0.41 -23.16
CA GLY A 252 22.99 0.69 -22.20
C GLY A 252 23.09 2.07 -22.86
N GLN A 253 22.39 3.06 -22.31
CA GLN A 253 22.47 4.43 -22.80
C GLN A 253 23.84 5.04 -22.50
N ASP A 254 24.35 5.85 -23.41
CA ASP A 254 25.57 6.62 -23.14
C ASP A 254 25.31 7.69 -22.08
N GLY A 255 26.28 7.94 -21.19
CA GLY A 255 26.22 9.04 -20.24
C GLY A 255 26.26 10.39 -20.96
N GLY A 256 25.49 11.36 -20.48
CA GLY A 256 25.51 12.73 -20.94
C GLY A 256 26.84 13.41 -20.60
N ASN A 257 27.33 14.29 -21.47
CA ASN A 257 28.55 15.05 -21.17
C ASN A 257 28.26 16.09 -20.07
N GLY A 258 29.26 16.45 -19.27
CA GLY A 258 29.17 17.54 -18.30
C GLY A 258 29.14 18.91 -18.98
N GLY A 259 28.41 19.85 -18.39
CA GLY A 259 28.36 21.25 -18.81
C GLY A 259 29.69 21.95 -18.54
N GLN A 260 30.01 22.95 -19.37
CA GLN A 260 31.22 23.75 -19.18
C GLN A 260 31.09 24.69 -17.97
N GLY A 261 32.19 24.89 -17.25
CA GLY A 261 32.27 25.85 -16.15
C GLY A 261 32.13 27.30 -16.63
N GLY A 262 31.62 28.15 -15.74
CA GLY A 262 31.41 29.56 -16.03
C GLY A 262 32.70 30.35 -16.02
N LYS A 263 32.79 31.36 -16.88
CA LYS A 263 33.92 32.30 -16.88
C LYS A 263 33.98 33.04 -15.53
N GLY A 264 35.19 33.31 -15.03
CA GLY A 264 35.36 34.14 -13.84
C GLY A 264 34.88 35.57 -14.06
N LYS A 265 34.51 36.29 -12.98
CA LYS A 265 34.10 37.69 -13.11
C LYS A 265 35.23 38.55 -13.70
N PRO A 266 34.94 39.49 -14.61
CA PRO A 266 35.96 40.43 -15.08
C PRO A 266 36.43 41.35 -13.95
N ALA A 267 37.66 41.84 -14.05
CA ALA A 267 38.18 42.84 -13.15
C ALA A 267 37.45 44.19 -13.32
N GLN A 268 37.38 44.97 -12.24
CA GLN A 268 36.72 46.26 -12.21
C GLN A 268 37.68 47.32 -11.68
N LEU A 269 37.69 48.47 -12.36
CA LEU A 269 38.36 49.67 -11.87
C LEU A 269 37.37 50.54 -11.07
N ASP A 270 37.88 51.36 -10.17
CA ASP A 270 37.11 52.45 -9.57
C ASP A 270 37.01 53.65 -10.51
N TRP A 271 36.30 54.69 -10.07
CA TRP A 271 36.08 55.91 -10.83
C TRP A 271 37.38 56.69 -11.15
N SER A 272 38.48 56.39 -10.46
CA SER A 272 39.80 56.99 -10.65
C SER A 272 40.77 56.09 -11.45
N GLY A 273 40.29 54.95 -11.96
CA GLY A 273 41.10 54.03 -12.76
C GLY A 273 42.04 53.12 -11.94
N PHE A 274 41.84 53.00 -10.62
CA PHE A 274 42.55 52.05 -9.76
C PHE A 274 41.78 50.75 -9.61
N CYS A 275 42.47 49.66 -9.25
CA CYS A 275 41.85 48.34 -9.14
C CYS A 275 40.86 48.27 -7.97
N LYS A 276 39.56 48.24 -8.29
CA LYS A 276 38.48 48.09 -7.30
C LYS A 276 38.27 46.62 -6.93
N ALA A 277 38.31 45.73 -7.92
CA ALA A 277 38.22 44.29 -7.71
C ALA A 277 38.91 43.54 -8.84
N GLY A 278 39.79 42.60 -8.50
CA GLY A 278 40.45 41.75 -9.50
C GLY A 278 39.50 40.75 -10.17
N ALA A 279 39.97 40.17 -11.28
CA ALA A 279 39.27 39.10 -11.97
C ALA A 279 39.11 37.84 -11.09
N GLY A 280 37.96 37.16 -11.24
CA GLY A 280 37.63 35.94 -10.53
C GLY A 280 38.17 34.67 -11.20
N ALA A 281 38.25 33.58 -10.44
CA ALA A 281 38.59 32.26 -10.96
C ALA A 281 37.50 31.73 -11.90
N GLY A 282 37.88 30.88 -12.85
CA GLY A 282 36.91 30.14 -13.65
C GLY A 282 36.29 29.00 -12.88
N GLY A 283 35.03 28.65 -13.18
CA GLY A 283 34.35 27.52 -12.52
C GLY A 283 34.80 26.18 -13.09
N ASN A 284 34.83 25.12 -12.29
CA ASN A 284 35.18 23.79 -12.79
C ASN A 284 34.12 23.28 -13.76
N GLY A 285 34.48 22.43 -14.71
CA GLY A 285 33.49 21.77 -15.56
C GLY A 285 32.68 20.74 -14.76
N GLY A 286 31.45 20.49 -15.19
CA GLY A 286 30.61 19.46 -14.60
C GLY A 286 31.17 18.07 -14.87
N VAL A 287 30.96 17.14 -13.94
CA VAL A 287 31.33 15.71 -14.11
C VAL A 287 30.51 15.11 -15.26
N GLY A 288 31.11 14.27 -16.10
CA GLY A 288 30.38 13.51 -17.10
C GLY A 288 29.46 12.46 -16.47
N GLY A 289 28.27 12.23 -17.02
CA GLY A 289 27.37 11.20 -16.53
C GLY A 289 27.96 9.80 -16.73
N ASN A 290 27.79 8.91 -15.76
CA ASN A 290 28.19 7.51 -15.92
C ASN A 290 27.45 6.83 -17.08
N ALA A 291 28.07 5.83 -17.69
CA ALA A 291 27.42 4.97 -18.68
C ALA A 291 26.24 4.21 -18.05
N GLY A 292 25.21 3.94 -18.85
CA GLY A 292 24.16 2.99 -18.50
C GLY A 292 24.64 1.55 -18.63
N GLN A 293 24.24 0.68 -17.72
CA GLN A 293 24.50 -0.76 -17.82
C GLN A 293 23.80 -1.35 -19.06
N GLY A 294 24.35 -2.40 -19.65
CA GLY A 294 23.61 -3.18 -20.63
C GLY A 294 22.33 -3.82 -20.06
N GLY A 295 21.30 -3.98 -20.88
CA GLY A 295 20.08 -4.68 -20.52
C GLY A 295 20.29 -6.18 -20.40
N ASP A 296 19.47 -6.86 -19.60
CA ASP A 296 19.63 -8.31 -19.40
C ASP A 296 19.20 -9.09 -20.64
N GLY A 297 19.89 -10.18 -20.94
CA GLY A 297 19.51 -11.12 -21.98
C GLY A 297 18.21 -11.85 -21.65
N GLY A 298 17.44 -12.19 -22.68
CA GLY A 298 16.20 -12.95 -22.51
C GLY A 298 16.50 -14.39 -22.09
N HIS A 299 15.67 -14.99 -21.26
CA HIS A 299 15.75 -16.40 -20.90
C HIS A 299 15.44 -17.29 -22.10
N GLY A 300 16.04 -18.48 -22.18
CA GLY A 300 15.62 -19.48 -23.14
C GLY A 300 14.26 -20.08 -22.76
N GLY A 301 13.42 -20.38 -23.74
CA GLY A 301 12.13 -21.05 -23.50
C GLY A 301 12.32 -22.50 -23.06
N HIS A 302 11.36 -23.03 -22.31
CA HIS A 302 11.35 -24.43 -21.88
C HIS A 302 11.14 -25.38 -23.06
N GLY A 303 11.76 -26.56 -23.00
CA GLY A 303 11.49 -27.66 -23.92
C GLY A 303 10.11 -28.26 -23.68
N GLY A 304 9.51 -28.83 -24.72
CA GLY A 304 8.16 -29.38 -24.69
C GLY A 304 8.10 -30.83 -24.20
N LYS A 305 6.90 -31.40 -24.19
CA LYS A 305 6.63 -32.77 -23.73
C LYS A 305 6.02 -33.62 -24.85
N LEU A 306 6.41 -34.90 -24.92
CA LEU A 306 5.72 -35.92 -25.71
C LEU A 306 5.18 -37.00 -24.78
N SER A 307 3.88 -37.28 -24.84
CA SER A 307 3.23 -38.38 -24.11
C SER A 307 2.56 -39.33 -25.09
N ILE A 308 2.88 -40.63 -25.01
CA ILE A 308 2.28 -41.67 -25.87
C ILE A 308 1.55 -42.67 -24.98
N TYR A 309 0.25 -42.83 -25.21
CA TYR A 309 -0.64 -43.77 -24.56
C TYR A 309 -1.05 -44.84 -25.59
N ALA A 310 -0.52 -46.05 -25.43
CA ALA A 310 -0.77 -47.13 -26.38
C ALA A 310 -0.67 -48.52 -25.74
N PRO A 311 -1.25 -49.56 -26.35
CA PRO A 311 -1.03 -50.94 -25.91
C PRO A 311 0.46 -51.31 -25.91
N GLN A 312 0.82 -52.27 -25.06
CA GLN A 312 2.20 -52.69 -24.85
C GLN A 312 2.95 -53.03 -26.17
N ALA A 313 2.26 -53.64 -27.13
CA ALA A 313 2.85 -54.00 -28.42
C ALA A 313 3.35 -52.77 -29.21
N VAL A 314 2.58 -51.68 -29.21
CA VAL A 314 2.94 -50.42 -29.89
C VAL A 314 4.11 -49.74 -29.17
N ILE A 315 4.06 -49.69 -27.84
CA ILE A 315 5.15 -49.11 -27.04
C ILE A 315 6.46 -49.86 -27.29
N ASN A 316 6.45 -51.19 -27.33
CA ASN A 316 7.63 -52.01 -27.61
C ASN A 316 8.28 -51.68 -28.97
N GLU A 317 7.48 -51.34 -29.98
CA GLU A 317 8.02 -50.88 -31.26
C GLU A 317 8.69 -49.51 -31.12
N TYR A 318 8.10 -48.57 -30.38
CA TYR A 318 8.70 -47.25 -30.16
C TYR A 318 9.99 -47.28 -29.34
N LEU A 319 10.16 -48.26 -28.44
CA LEU A 319 11.40 -48.48 -27.68
C LEU A 319 12.60 -48.82 -28.58
N LYS A 320 12.37 -49.35 -29.79
CA LYS A 320 13.45 -49.62 -30.77
C LYS A 320 14.06 -48.32 -31.37
N GLY A 321 13.52 -47.16 -31.03
CA GLY A 321 14.15 -45.85 -31.27
C GLY A 321 13.42 -44.95 -32.26
N PHE A 322 13.42 -43.64 -31.99
CA PHE A 322 12.89 -42.59 -32.84
C PHE A 322 13.65 -41.27 -32.63
N TYR A 323 13.36 -40.24 -33.42
CA TYR A 323 14.07 -38.96 -33.40
C TYR A 323 13.27 -37.89 -32.64
N ILE A 324 13.86 -37.31 -31.60
CA ILE A 324 13.20 -36.29 -30.78
C ILE A 324 14.19 -35.30 -30.15
N THR A 325 13.79 -34.03 -30.02
CA THR A 325 14.48 -33.01 -29.20
C THR A 325 13.49 -32.30 -28.28
N VAL A 326 13.79 -32.27 -26.98
CA VAL A 326 12.93 -31.71 -25.91
C VAL A 326 13.71 -30.83 -24.94
N ASP A 327 14.92 -30.43 -25.32
CA ASP A 327 15.77 -29.60 -24.47
C ASP A 327 15.28 -28.14 -24.47
N GLY A 328 15.60 -27.38 -23.43
CA GLY A 328 15.31 -25.95 -23.39
C GLY A 328 16.15 -25.14 -24.39
N GLY A 329 15.67 -23.93 -24.66
CA GLY A 329 16.42 -22.91 -25.38
C GLY A 329 17.61 -22.40 -24.57
N ARG A 330 18.65 -21.90 -25.24
CA ARG A 330 19.77 -21.22 -24.59
C ARG A 330 19.32 -19.82 -24.16
N GLY A 331 19.85 -19.32 -23.05
CA GLY A 331 19.66 -17.93 -22.67
C GLY A 331 20.40 -16.97 -23.60
N GLY A 332 19.82 -15.80 -23.82
CA GLY A 332 20.43 -14.74 -24.60
C GLY A 332 21.55 -14.02 -23.85
N SER A 333 22.51 -13.47 -24.58
CA SER A 333 23.60 -12.71 -23.96
C SER A 333 23.10 -11.37 -23.40
N GLY A 334 23.76 -10.85 -22.36
CA GLY A 334 23.48 -9.51 -21.85
C GLY A 334 23.88 -8.43 -22.86
N GLY A 335 23.13 -7.33 -22.88
CA GLY A 335 23.43 -6.17 -23.71
C GLY A 335 24.75 -5.52 -23.33
N GLN A 336 25.40 -4.86 -24.29
CA GLN A 336 26.65 -4.12 -24.05
C GLN A 336 26.38 -2.85 -23.23
N PRO A 337 27.32 -2.41 -22.37
CA PRO A 337 27.17 -1.14 -21.65
C PRO A 337 27.19 0.07 -22.60
N GLY A 338 26.68 1.20 -22.12
CA GLY A 338 26.90 2.50 -22.74
C GLY A 338 28.34 2.99 -22.56
N TYR A 339 28.67 4.09 -23.25
CA TYR A 339 29.92 4.83 -23.05
C TYR A 339 29.72 5.94 -22.02
N PRO A 340 30.73 6.22 -21.18
CA PRO A 340 30.65 7.31 -20.21
C PRO A 340 30.58 8.69 -20.90
N GLY A 341 29.91 9.62 -20.23
CA GLY A 341 29.89 11.03 -20.63
C GLY A 341 31.25 11.68 -20.39
N ILE A 342 31.65 12.56 -21.30
CA ILE A 342 32.89 13.33 -21.14
C ILE A 342 32.63 14.46 -20.15
N GLY A 343 33.52 14.69 -19.19
CA GLY A 343 33.42 15.81 -18.26
C GLY A 343 33.58 17.16 -18.97
N GLY A 344 32.84 18.16 -18.49
CA GLY A 344 32.83 19.50 -19.06
C GLY A 344 34.19 20.18 -18.93
N ALA A 345 34.53 21.07 -19.87
CA ALA A 345 35.71 21.91 -19.73
C ALA A 345 35.51 22.90 -18.57
N GLY A 346 36.59 23.25 -17.87
CA GLY A 346 36.55 24.34 -16.90
C GLY A 346 36.44 25.70 -17.58
N GLY A 347 35.79 26.64 -16.89
CA GLY A 347 35.65 28.01 -17.35
C GLY A 347 36.98 28.76 -17.31
N PRO A 348 37.22 29.71 -18.24
CA PRO A 348 38.41 30.54 -18.19
C PRO A 348 38.34 31.54 -17.01
N VAL A 349 39.50 32.05 -16.62
CA VAL A 349 39.60 33.17 -15.67
C VAL A 349 38.90 34.40 -16.23
N GLY A 350 38.40 35.27 -15.34
CA GLY A 350 37.85 36.56 -15.76
C GLY A 350 38.90 37.47 -16.42
N ASP A 351 38.44 38.37 -17.28
CA ASP A 351 39.33 39.28 -18.00
C ASP A 351 40.00 40.27 -17.04
N SER A 352 41.31 40.44 -17.19
CA SER A 352 42.09 41.40 -16.41
C SER A 352 42.18 42.72 -17.16
N VAL A 353 42.24 43.83 -16.43
CA VAL A 353 42.29 45.19 -17.02
C VAL A 353 43.52 45.94 -16.52
N LYS A 354 44.09 46.81 -17.37
CA LYS A 354 45.20 47.69 -16.98
C LYS A 354 44.66 48.88 -16.20
N ALA A 355 45.11 49.04 -14.96
CA ALA A 355 44.88 50.21 -14.14
C ALA A 355 45.88 51.33 -14.48
N ASN A 356 45.62 52.53 -13.95
CA ASN A 356 46.53 53.66 -14.08
C ASN A 356 47.95 53.32 -13.59
N PHE A 357 48.96 53.93 -14.23
CA PHE A 357 50.40 53.66 -14.02
C PHE A 357 50.88 52.23 -14.40
N GLY A 358 50.09 51.49 -15.20
CA GLY A 358 50.53 50.23 -15.79
C GLY A 358 50.33 48.99 -14.91
N ALA A 359 49.73 49.13 -13.73
CA ALA A 359 49.41 48.01 -12.84
C ALA A 359 48.28 47.14 -13.43
N VAL A 360 48.37 45.81 -13.33
CA VAL A 360 47.34 44.89 -13.84
C VAL A 360 46.36 44.53 -12.73
N CYS A 361 45.07 44.80 -12.95
CA CYS A 361 43.99 44.44 -12.05
C CYS A 361 43.48 43.03 -12.39
N GLY A 362 43.92 42.04 -11.60
CA GLY A 362 43.57 40.63 -11.78
C GLY A 362 44.53 39.83 -12.69
N PRO A 363 44.44 38.49 -12.72
CA PRO A 363 43.61 37.68 -11.82
C PRO A 363 44.33 37.32 -10.51
N GLY A 364 45.61 37.69 -10.36
CA GLY A 364 46.45 37.25 -9.24
C GLY A 364 46.74 35.75 -9.34
N SER A 365 46.63 35.02 -8.23
CA SER A 365 46.84 33.56 -8.17
C SER A 365 45.65 32.71 -8.66
N ARG A 366 44.59 33.34 -9.18
CA ARG A 366 43.36 32.63 -9.60
C ARG A 366 43.54 32.00 -10.97
N THR A 367 43.11 30.74 -11.09
CA THR A 367 43.28 29.93 -12.30
C THR A 367 41.94 29.65 -12.99
N ALA A 368 42.03 29.14 -14.23
CA ALA A 368 40.88 28.59 -14.90
C ALA A 368 40.35 27.39 -14.10
N GLY A 369 39.06 27.10 -14.26
CA GLY A 369 38.51 25.88 -13.69
C GLY A 369 39.15 24.64 -14.30
N LEU A 370 39.16 23.56 -13.56
CA LEU A 370 39.59 22.26 -14.06
C LEU A 370 38.48 21.62 -14.90
N LYS A 371 38.87 20.77 -15.87
CA LYS A 371 37.93 19.89 -16.56
C LYS A 371 37.27 18.97 -15.52
N GLY A 372 35.95 18.81 -15.60
CA GLY A 372 35.26 17.79 -14.83
C GLY A 372 35.78 16.39 -15.21
N PRO A 373 35.81 15.43 -14.27
CA PRO A 373 36.13 14.05 -14.60
C PRO A 373 35.10 13.46 -15.57
N ASP A 374 35.55 12.53 -16.40
CA ASP A 374 34.66 11.72 -17.24
C ASP A 374 33.83 10.79 -16.36
N GLY A 375 32.65 10.41 -16.83
CA GLY A 375 31.80 9.45 -16.15
C GLY A 375 32.46 8.07 -16.06
N SER A 376 31.93 7.23 -15.17
CA SER A 376 32.39 5.85 -15.01
C SER A 376 31.79 4.92 -16.07
N TYR A 377 32.55 3.89 -16.45
CA TYR A 377 32.05 2.77 -17.27
C TYR A 377 31.05 1.92 -16.48
N ALA A 378 30.11 1.30 -17.18
CA ALA A 378 29.17 0.33 -16.62
C ALA A 378 29.45 -1.09 -17.13
N GLY A 379 28.85 -2.07 -16.46
CA GLY A 379 28.96 -3.48 -16.83
C GLY A 379 28.05 -3.89 -18.00
N GLN A 380 28.38 -5.02 -18.62
CA GLN A 380 27.45 -5.74 -19.48
C GLN A 380 26.20 -6.16 -18.68
N GLY A 381 25.05 -6.27 -19.35
CA GLY A 381 23.87 -6.87 -18.74
C GLY A 381 24.11 -8.34 -18.39
N SER A 382 23.27 -8.90 -17.53
CA SER A 382 23.36 -10.33 -17.21
C SER A 382 22.93 -11.17 -18.40
N SER A 383 23.55 -12.34 -18.60
CA SER A 383 23.05 -13.32 -19.57
C SER A 383 21.76 -13.96 -19.05
N GLY A 384 20.83 -14.26 -19.94
CA GLY A 384 19.63 -15.00 -19.59
C GLY A 384 19.97 -16.45 -19.20
N TYR A 385 19.16 -17.03 -18.33
CA TYR A 385 19.18 -18.47 -18.06
C TYR A 385 18.76 -19.30 -19.28
N SER A 386 19.31 -20.51 -19.39
CA SER A 386 18.80 -21.50 -20.35
C SER A 386 17.45 -22.03 -19.87
N GLY A 387 16.56 -22.32 -20.80
CA GLY A 387 15.25 -22.89 -20.51
C GLY A 387 15.38 -24.29 -19.92
N GLY A 388 14.43 -24.64 -19.06
CA GLY A 388 14.38 -25.95 -18.43
C GLY A 388 13.95 -27.06 -19.38
N LYS A 389 14.21 -28.29 -18.97
CA LYS A 389 13.71 -29.53 -19.56
C LYS A 389 12.84 -30.23 -18.52
N PHE A 390 11.67 -30.72 -18.90
CA PHE A 390 10.83 -31.51 -18.02
C PHE A 390 11.55 -32.80 -17.56
N ALA A 391 11.35 -33.18 -16.29
CA ALA A 391 11.91 -34.42 -15.75
C ALA A 391 11.45 -35.64 -16.57
N GLU A 392 10.19 -35.64 -16.99
CA GLU A 392 9.57 -36.62 -17.89
C GLU A 392 9.19 -35.98 -19.22
N ALA A 393 10.16 -35.42 -19.94
CA ALA A 393 9.91 -34.78 -21.23
C ALA A 393 9.41 -35.75 -22.33
N VAL A 394 9.66 -37.05 -22.17
CA VAL A 394 9.11 -38.13 -23.02
C VAL A 394 8.51 -39.19 -22.11
N GLY A 395 7.19 -39.35 -22.15
CA GLY A 395 6.44 -40.34 -21.39
C GLY A 395 5.78 -41.38 -22.29
N MET A 396 5.84 -42.65 -21.90
CA MET A 396 5.16 -43.76 -22.57
C MET A 396 4.33 -44.52 -21.54
N TYR A 397 3.02 -44.60 -21.80
CA TYR A 397 2.02 -45.13 -20.87
C TYR A 397 1.27 -46.27 -21.54
N VAL A 398 1.18 -47.41 -20.87
CA VAL A 398 0.41 -48.56 -21.36
C VAL A 398 -1.07 -48.29 -21.08
N ILE A 399 -1.97 -48.67 -21.99
CA ILE A 399 -3.44 -48.59 -21.83
C ILE A 399 -4.12 -49.91 -22.16
N ASP A 400 -5.26 -50.19 -21.51
CA ASP A 400 -6.16 -51.31 -21.81
C ASP A 400 -7.26 -50.85 -22.80
N PRO A 401 -7.47 -51.52 -23.94
CA PRO A 401 -8.52 -51.19 -24.90
C PRO A 401 -9.96 -51.15 -24.33
N ASP A 402 -10.28 -51.95 -23.31
CA ASP A 402 -11.66 -52.11 -22.81
C ASP A 402 -12.09 -50.99 -21.83
N ASP A 403 -11.14 -50.37 -21.13
CA ASP A 403 -11.38 -49.31 -20.12
C ASP A 403 -12.02 -48.04 -20.70
N ILE A 404 -11.76 -47.74 -21.97
CA ILE A 404 -12.27 -46.54 -22.66
C ILE A 404 -13.78 -46.65 -22.93
N GLY A 405 -14.25 -47.87 -23.26
CA GLY A 405 -15.64 -48.14 -23.62
C GLY A 405 -16.62 -48.01 -22.45
N ILE A 406 -16.26 -48.54 -21.27
CA ILE A 406 -17.11 -48.56 -20.06
C ILE A 406 -17.33 -47.14 -19.53
N LYS A 407 -16.26 -46.35 -19.53
CA LYS A 407 -16.29 -44.97 -19.04
C LYS A 407 -17.16 -44.03 -19.88
N LEU A 408 -17.43 -44.40 -21.15
CA LEU A 408 -18.65 -44.16 -21.95
C LEU A 408 -19.91 -43.72 -21.16
N LEU A 409 -20.26 -44.46 -20.10
CA LEU A 409 -21.65 -44.60 -19.65
C LEU A 409 -22.04 -43.90 -18.33
N GLU A 410 -21.07 -43.36 -17.59
CA GLU A 410 -21.30 -42.65 -16.31
C GLU A 410 -22.06 -41.30 -16.49
N PRO A 411 -22.76 -40.78 -15.45
CA PRO A 411 -23.33 -39.43 -15.45
C PRO A 411 -22.24 -38.38 -15.52
N ALA A 412 -22.52 -37.24 -16.16
CA ALA A 412 -21.51 -36.21 -16.39
C ALA A 412 -22.01 -34.80 -16.09
N ILE A 413 -21.23 -34.03 -15.36
CA ILE A 413 -21.39 -32.59 -15.15
C ILE A 413 -20.54 -31.87 -16.20
N PHE A 414 -21.17 -31.02 -17.00
CA PHE A 414 -20.50 -30.17 -17.99
C PHE A 414 -20.22 -28.77 -17.45
N GLU A 415 -21.17 -28.19 -16.71
CA GLU A 415 -21.11 -26.81 -16.24
C GLU A 415 -21.94 -26.64 -14.96
N ALA A 416 -21.49 -25.81 -14.02
CA ALA A 416 -22.29 -25.29 -12.92
C ALA A 416 -22.54 -23.79 -13.16
N VAL A 417 -23.81 -23.38 -13.18
CA VAL A 417 -24.19 -22.00 -13.53
C VAL A 417 -25.02 -21.38 -12.41
N PRO A 418 -24.58 -20.25 -11.81
CA PRO A 418 -23.25 -19.63 -11.99
C PRO A 418 -22.12 -20.46 -11.35
N ALA A 419 -20.89 -20.31 -11.87
CA ALA A 419 -19.71 -20.96 -11.28
C ALA A 419 -19.16 -20.20 -10.06
N TYR A 420 -19.52 -18.92 -9.92
CA TYR A 420 -19.24 -18.07 -8.75
C TYR A 420 -20.56 -17.65 -8.14
N ALA A 421 -20.76 -17.96 -6.87
CA ALA A 421 -22.05 -17.81 -6.20
C ALA A 421 -21.88 -17.29 -4.78
N PHE A 422 -22.94 -16.73 -4.23
CA PHE A 422 -23.09 -16.48 -2.81
C PHE A 422 -23.87 -17.62 -2.15
N ALA A 423 -23.91 -17.66 -0.82
CA ALA A 423 -24.87 -18.51 -0.14
C ALA A 423 -26.29 -18.15 -0.57
N ASP A 424 -27.18 -19.14 -0.58
CA ASP A 424 -28.58 -19.06 -1.02
C ASP A 424 -28.80 -18.82 -2.53
N ASP A 425 -27.74 -18.63 -3.31
CA ASP A 425 -27.85 -18.62 -4.77
C ASP A 425 -28.27 -20.00 -5.29
N SER A 426 -29.01 -19.96 -6.40
CA SER A 426 -29.44 -21.18 -7.08
C SER A 426 -28.48 -21.57 -8.19
N ILE A 427 -27.90 -22.76 -8.09
CA ILE A 427 -26.94 -23.30 -9.07
C ILE A 427 -27.62 -24.34 -9.94
N THR A 428 -27.54 -24.15 -11.26
CA THR A 428 -27.94 -25.16 -12.25
C THR A 428 -26.72 -25.92 -12.74
N LEU A 429 -26.66 -27.22 -12.44
CA LEU A 429 -25.75 -28.16 -13.08
C LEU A 429 -26.31 -28.56 -14.44
N LYS A 430 -25.54 -28.29 -15.49
CA LYS A 430 -25.79 -28.79 -16.85
C LYS A 430 -24.90 -29.98 -17.11
N GLY A 431 -25.47 -31.02 -17.69
CA GLY A 431 -24.79 -32.30 -17.83
C GLY A 431 -25.54 -33.26 -18.70
N LYS A 432 -25.32 -34.56 -18.47
CA LYS A 432 -26.02 -35.63 -19.15
C LYS A 432 -26.17 -36.85 -18.25
N ARG A 433 -27.26 -37.58 -18.46
CA ARG A 433 -27.66 -38.78 -17.71
C ARG A 433 -27.92 -38.50 -16.23
N PHE A 434 -28.40 -37.31 -15.93
CA PHE A 434 -28.98 -37.06 -14.61
C PHE A 434 -30.31 -37.79 -14.48
N THR A 435 -30.66 -38.15 -13.26
CA THR A 435 -31.96 -38.74 -12.92
C THR A 435 -32.67 -37.89 -11.89
N LYS A 436 -33.99 -38.06 -11.76
CA LYS A 436 -34.77 -37.31 -10.78
C LYS A 436 -34.43 -37.63 -9.33
N SER A 437 -33.79 -38.77 -9.09
CA SER A 437 -33.35 -39.23 -7.77
C SER A 437 -31.90 -38.88 -7.43
N ASP A 438 -31.20 -38.20 -8.34
CA ASP A 438 -29.81 -37.84 -8.13
C ASP A 438 -29.65 -36.86 -6.97
N THR A 439 -28.54 -36.95 -6.25
CA THR A 439 -28.17 -36.01 -5.19
C THR A 439 -26.86 -35.32 -5.56
N VAL A 440 -26.76 -34.02 -5.29
CA VAL A 440 -25.49 -33.28 -5.42
C VAL A 440 -24.74 -33.39 -4.12
N LEU A 441 -23.45 -33.72 -4.21
CA LEU A 441 -22.52 -33.69 -3.10
C LEU A 441 -21.68 -32.42 -3.21
N ILE A 442 -21.65 -31.58 -2.17
CA ILE A 442 -20.70 -30.47 -2.02
C ILE A 442 -19.68 -30.88 -0.97
N ASP A 443 -18.41 -31.00 -1.37
CA ASP A 443 -17.31 -31.57 -0.55
C ASP A 443 -17.68 -32.92 0.09
N GLY A 444 -18.45 -33.73 -0.64
CA GLY A 444 -18.95 -35.03 -0.18
C GLY A 444 -20.24 -34.97 0.65
N SER A 445 -20.70 -33.79 1.05
CA SER A 445 -21.93 -33.60 1.82
C SER A 445 -23.15 -33.47 0.89
N PRO A 446 -24.20 -34.28 1.09
CA PRO A 446 -25.37 -34.25 0.22
C PRO A 446 -26.18 -32.96 0.40
N VAL A 447 -26.57 -32.36 -0.72
CA VAL A 447 -27.47 -31.21 -0.82
C VAL A 447 -28.69 -31.63 -1.63
N GLN A 448 -29.87 -31.24 -1.14
CA GLN A 448 -31.13 -31.51 -1.81
C GLN A 448 -31.16 -30.84 -3.19
N THR A 449 -31.68 -31.57 -4.17
CA THR A 449 -31.71 -31.12 -5.56
C THR A 449 -33.13 -31.12 -6.09
N ASN A 450 -33.43 -30.14 -6.93
CA ASN A 450 -34.61 -30.15 -7.77
C ASN A 450 -34.15 -30.55 -9.18
N ALA A 451 -34.35 -31.82 -9.54
CA ALA A 451 -33.96 -32.34 -10.84
C ALA A 451 -35.05 -32.06 -11.90
N PHE A 452 -34.64 -31.45 -13.02
CA PHE A 452 -35.57 -31.01 -14.07
C PHE A 452 -35.57 -31.94 -15.30
N SER A 453 -34.43 -32.51 -15.66
CA SER A 453 -34.26 -33.36 -16.84
C SER A 453 -33.04 -34.28 -16.71
N ASP A 454 -32.80 -35.09 -17.75
CA ASP A 454 -31.57 -35.87 -17.93
C ASP A 454 -30.32 -35.02 -18.21
N THR A 455 -30.48 -33.72 -18.34
CA THR A 455 -29.45 -32.75 -18.76
C THR A 455 -29.29 -31.57 -17.82
N ALA A 456 -30.18 -31.41 -16.83
CA ALA A 456 -30.16 -30.31 -15.90
C ALA A 456 -30.67 -30.69 -14.50
N LEU A 457 -29.92 -30.26 -13.48
CA LEU A 457 -30.22 -30.44 -12.07
C LEU A 457 -29.91 -29.14 -11.32
N GLN A 458 -30.75 -28.72 -10.37
CA GLN A 458 -30.52 -27.50 -9.59
C GLN A 458 -30.42 -27.77 -8.10
N PHE A 459 -29.64 -26.96 -7.40
CA PHE A 459 -29.57 -26.93 -5.93
C PHE A 459 -29.39 -25.49 -5.42
N ILE A 460 -29.64 -25.28 -4.13
CA ILE A 460 -29.36 -24.01 -3.44
C ILE A 460 -28.04 -24.15 -2.68
N VAL A 461 -27.17 -23.16 -2.80
CA VAL A 461 -25.89 -23.12 -2.07
C VAL A 461 -26.16 -22.95 -0.57
N PRO A 462 -25.75 -23.89 0.30
CA PRO A 462 -25.89 -23.71 1.74
C PRO A 462 -24.88 -22.68 2.29
N SER A 463 -24.98 -22.32 3.56
CA SER A 463 -23.97 -21.48 4.22
C SER A 463 -22.62 -22.21 4.34
N LEU A 464 -21.74 -21.95 3.36
CA LEU A 464 -20.41 -22.55 3.25
C LEU A 464 -19.32 -21.51 3.49
N LYS A 465 -18.11 -22.00 3.81
CA LYS A 465 -16.92 -21.13 3.85
C LYS A 465 -16.69 -20.51 2.46
N GLY A 466 -16.01 -19.37 2.41
CA GLY A 466 -15.58 -18.78 1.14
C GLY A 466 -14.48 -19.59 0.47
N GLY A 467 -14.47 -19.61 -0.87
CA GLY A 467 -13.45 -20.30 -1.66
C GLY A 467 -14.02 -21.36 -2.61
N GLN A 468 -13.14 -22.23 -3.10
CA GLN A 468 -13.50 -23.27 -4.05
C GLN A 468 -14.05 -24.52 -3.33
N HIS A 469 -15.22 -24.98 -3.77
CA HIS A 469 -15.87 -26.20 -3.30
C HIS A 469 -16.02 -27.22 -4.42
N THR A 470 -15.86 -28.51 -4.10
CA THR A 470 -16.03 -29.60 -5.06
C THR A 470 -17.50 -30.00 -5.13
N ILE A 471 -18.02 -30.18 -6.34
CA ILE A 471 -19.36 -30.70 -6.58
C ILE A 471 -19.33 -32.02 -7.37
N GLN A 472 -20.24 -32.93 -7.04
CA GLN A 472 -20.39 -34.20 -7.73
C GLN A 472 -21.86 -34.65 -7.71
N VAL A 473 -22.32 -35.33 -8.74
CA VAL A 473 -23.65 -35.95 -8.77
C VAL A 473 -23.50 -37.42 -8.39
N LYS A 474 -24.36 -37.88 -7.47
CA LYS A 474 -24.46 -39.28 -7.05
C LYS A 474 -25.83 -39.83 -7.43
N GLN A 475 -25.83 -40.90 -8.22
CA GLN A 475 -27.03 -41.64 -8.57
C GLN A 475 -27.43 -42.63 -7.46
N LEU A 476 -28.65 -43.15 -7.53
CA LEU A 476 -29.22 -44.05 -6.52
C LEU A 476 -28.43 -45.36 -6.34
N ASP A 477 -27.83 -45.87 -7.42
CA ASP A 477 -26.99 -47.08 -7.43
C ASP A 477 -25.57 -46.84 -6.87
N GLY A 478 -25.24 -45.60 -6.51
CA GLY A 478 -23.93 -45.19 -6.01
C GLY A 478 -22.97 -44.71 -7.10
N THR A 479 -23.36 -44.74 -8.38
CA THR A 479 -22.55 -44.22 -9.49
C THR A 479 -22.32 -42.73 -9.29
N LEU A 480 -21.06 -42.30 -9.42
CA LEU A 480 -20.63 -40.92 -9.29
C LEU A 480 -20.34 -40.31 -10.66
N SER A 481 -20.68 -39.04 -10.83
CA SER A 481 -20.24 -38.28 -11.99
C SER A 481 -18.76 -37.91 -11.91
N ASN A 482 -18.23 -37.30 -12.97
CA ASN A 482 -17.03 -36.47 -12.83
C ASN A 482 -17.24 -35.39 -11.76
N LYS A 483 -16.13 -34.94 -11.16
CA LYS A 483 -16.12 -33.79 -10.25
C LYS A 483 -16.15 -32.49 -11.05
N ALA A 484 -16.86 -31.50 -10.54
CA ALA A 484 -16.80 -30.11 -10.96
C ALA A 484 -16.55 -29.21 -9.74
N SER A 485 -16.46 -27.90 -9.93
CA SER A 485 -16.28 -26.96 -8.82
C SER A 485 -17.23 -25.78 -8.92
N ILE A 486 -17.58 -25.25 -7.76
CA ILE A 486 -18.21 -23.93 -7.59
C ILE A 486 -17.32 -23.09 -6.68
N TYR A 487 -17.36 -21.78 -6.84
CA TYR A 487 -16.63 -20.85 -6.00
C TYR A 487 -17.62 -20.00 -5.19
N ILE A 488 -17.49 -20.02 -3.86
CA ILE A 488 -18.34 -19.24 -2.95
C ILE A 488 -17.66 -17.92 -2.61
N LYS A 489 -18.30 -16.82 -3.00
CA LYS A 489 -17.83 -15.46 -2.75
C LYS A 489 -18.23 -14.98 -1.35
N PRO A 490 -17.39 -14.19 -0.68
CA PRO A 490 -17.77 -13.58 0.59
C PRO A 490 -18.78 -12.45 0.35
N LYS A 491 -19.74 -12.31 1.25
CA LYS A 491 -20.71 -11.20 1.25
C LYS A 491 -20.90 -10.68 2.66
N ILE A 492 -20.94 -9.36 2.81
CA ILE A 492 -21.26 -8.66 4.06
C ILE A 492 -22.69 -8.14 3.94
N ASP A 493 -23.54 -8.50 4.90
CA ASP A 493 -24.91 -7.98 4.99
C ASP A 493 -25.01 -6.85 6.01
N SER A 494 -24.34 -6.97 7.16
CA SER A 494 -24.35 -5.93 8.20
C SER A 494 -23.13 -6.01 9.13
N ALA A 495 -22.99 -4.99 10.00
CA ALA A 495 -22.05 -4.98 11.10
C ALA A 495 -22.78 -4.89 12.44
N GLN A 496 -22.17 -5.46 13.47
CA GLN A 496 -22.66 -5.49 14.84
C GLN A 496 -21.53 -5.06 15.79
N GLN A 497 -21.86 -4.22 16.76
CA GLN A 497 -21.00 -3.86 17.89
C GLN A 497 -21.84 -3.84 19.17
N ASP A 498 -21.27 -4.30 20.29
CA ASP A 498 -21.97 -4.39 21.58
C ASP A 498 -23.32 -5.12 21.48
N ASN A 499 -23.35 -6.21 20.70
CA ASN A 499 -24.53 -7.02 20.38
C ASN A 499 -25.67 -6.31 19.64
N GLN A 500 -25.45 -5.12 19.06
CA GLN A 500 -26.45 -4.39 18.27
C GLN A 500 -26.02 -4.22 16.81
N ILE A 501 -26.92 -4.49 15.87
CA ILE A 501 -26.68 -4.21 14.45
C ILE A 501 -26.69 -2.70 14.26
N THR A 502 -25.58 -2.15 13.76
CA THR A 502 -25.39 -0.70 13.66
C THR A 502 -24.50 -0.34 12.48
N ALA A 503 -24.79 0.80 11.85
CA ALA A 503 -23.91 1.43 10.87
C ALA A 503 -22.89 2.38 11.53
N ARG A 504 -23.05 2.67 12.82
CA ARG A 504 -22.18 3.56 13.59
C ARG A 504 -21.42 2.75 14.65
N VAL A 505 -20.10 2.81 14.64
CA VAL A 505 -19.22 1.95 15.45
C VAL A 505 -18.08 2.75 16.07
N SER A 506 -17.69 2.41 17.29
CA SER A 506 -16.60 3.07 18.00
C SER A 506 -15.26 2.36 17.77
N PRO A 507 -14.19 3.07 17.38
CA PRO A 507 -12.84 2.52 17.37
C PRO A 507 -12.38 1.99 18.73
N GLY A 508 -11.47 1.02 18.72
CA GLY A 508 -10.94 0.33 19.91
C GLY A 508 -11.78 -0.85 20.41
N LYS A 509 -13.02 -1.00 19.91
CA LYS A 509 -13.91 -2.12 20.25
C LYS A 509 -13.91 -3.23 19.20
N LYS A 510 -14.41 -4.41 19.58
CA LYS A 510 -14.69 -5.49 18.63
C LYS A 510 -15.89 -5.16 17.75
N VAL A 511 -15.82 -5.56 16.48
CA VAL A 511 -16.92 -5.48 15.53
C VAL A 511 -17.10 -6.85 14.89
N SER A 512 -18.35 -7.32 14.85
CA SER A 512 -18.75 -8.54 14.15
C SER A 512 -19.38 -8.17 12.80
N LEU A 513 -18.85 -8.71 11.71
CA LEU A 513 -19.49 -8.69 10.40
C LEU A 513 -20.40 -9.89 10.26
N ILE A 514 -21.65 -9.64 9.86
CA ILE A 514 -22.66 -10.66 9.59
C ILE A 514 -22.82 -10.77 8.07
N GLY A 515 -22.78 -11.99 7.55
CA GLY A 515 -22.83 -12.23 6.12
C GLY A 515 -22.77 -13.71 5.75
N SER A 516 -22.08 -14.03 4.64
CA SER A 516 -21.87 -15.41 4.17
C SER A 516 -20.57 -15.54 3.40
N GLY A 517 -20.11 -16.79 3.19
CA GLY A 517 -18.90 -17.06 2.41
C GLY A 517 -17.63 -16.54 3.09
N PHE A 518 -17.61 -16.40 4.42
CA PHE A 518 -16.40 -16.08 5.15
C PHE A 518 -15.52 -17.32 5.31
N SER A 519 -14.20 -17.14 5.33
CA SER A 519 -13.24 -18.23 5.39
C SER A 519 -12.11 -17.92 6.37
N GLU A 520 -11.33 -18.95 6.71
CA GLU A 520 -10.16 -18.77 7.56
C GLU A 520 -9.11 -17.91 6.85
N SER A 521 -8.36 -17.13 7.63
CA SER A 521 -7.36 -16.17 7.10
C SER A 521 -7.93 -15.08 6.18
N ALA A 522 -9.25 -14.85 6.19
CA ALA A 522 -9.83 -13.68 5.55
C ALA A 522 -9.35 -12.40 6.25
N LEU A 523 -9.11 -11.36 5.46
CA LEU A 523 -8.76 -10.03 5.96
C LEU A 523 -10.02 -9.16 5.98
N VAL A 524 -10.19 -8.35 7.02
CA VAL A 524 -11.18 -7.25 7.02
C VAL A 524 -10.44 -5.97 6.69
N ARG A 525 -10.91 -5.25 5.68
CA ARG A 525 -10.34 -3.97 5.23
C ARG A 525 -11.29 -2.82 5.47
N ILE A 526 -10.79 -1.76 6.08
CA ILE A 526 -11.50 -0.49 6.22
C ILE A 526 -10.70 0.59 5.51
N ASN A 527 -11.30 1.22 4.49
CA ASN A 527 -10.60 2.15 3.59
C ASN A 527 -9.24 1.58 3.11
N ASP A 528 -9.24 0.31 2.67
CA ASP A 528 -8.08 -0.45 2.20
C ASP A 528 -6.99 -0.77 3.23
N GLN A 529 -7.19 -0.42 4.51
CA GLN A 529 -6.31 -0.81 5.61
C GLN A 529 -6.79 -2.12 6.26
N ASP A 530 -5.89 -3.08 6.43
CA ASP A 530 -6.17 -4.36 7.10
C ASP A 530 -6.40 -4.14 8.61
N MET A 531 -7.48 -4.71 9.13
CA MET A 531 -7.83 -4.66 10.55
C MET A 531 -7.16 -5.81 11.33
N PRO A 532 -6.77 -5.58 12.60
CA PRO A 532 -6.18 -6.61 13.43
C PRO A 532 -7.21 -7.58 14.03
N ASP A 533 -6.68 -8.70 14.55
CA ASP A 533 -7.42 -9.71 15.32
C ASP A 533 -8.65 -10.30 14.62
N VAL A 534 -8.61 -10.42 13.29
CA VAL A 534 -9.69 -11.01 12.51
C VAL A 534 -9.82 -12.50 12.85
N THR A 535 -11.00 -12.89 13.34
CA THR A 535 -11.32 -14.24 13.78
C THR A 535 -12.60 -14.72 13.08
N LEU A 536 -12.55 -15.91 12.48
CA LEU A 536 -13.73 -16.57 11.92
C LEU A 536 -14.50 -17.27 13.03
N LEU A 537 -15.74 -16.83 13.28
CA LEU A 537 -16.64 -17.50 14.23
C LEU A 537 -17.48 -18.57 13.52
N SER A 538 -17.94 -18.28 12.31
CA SER A 538 -18.67 -19.20 11.44
C SER A 538 -18.53 -18.75 9.97
N PRO A 539 -18.96 -19.54 8.98
CA PRO A 539 -19.03 -19.09 7.59
C PRO A 539 -19.91 -17.85 7.35
N THR A 540 -20.70 -17.44 8.35
CA THR A 540 -21.59 -16.28 8.32
C THR A 540 -21.19 -15.15 9.26
N GLN A 541 -20.13 -15.32 10.06
CA GLN A 541 -19.69 -14.32 11.02
C GLN A 541 -18.17 -14.23 11.16
N LEU A 542 -17.64 -13.02 10.98
CA LEU A 542 -16.26 -12.62 11.27
C LEU A 542 -16.24 -11.59 12.39
N GLU A 543 -15.30 -11.70 13.32
CA GLU A 543 -15.06 -10.67 14.34
C GLU A 543 -13.66 -10.06 14.16
N PHE A 544 -13.51 -8.76 14.40
CA PHE A 544 -12.21 -8.08 14.34
C PHE A 544 -12.13 -6.93 15.35
N THR A 545 -10.91 -6.46 15.66
CA THR A 545 -10.71 -5.24 16.47
C THR A 545 -10.70 -4.03 15.55
N LEU A 546 -11.64 -3.10 15.74
CA LEU A 546 -11.71 -1.89 14.93
C LEU A 546 -10.64 -0.89 15.35
N VAL A 547 -9.79 -0.48 14.41
CA VAL A 547 -8.84 0.63 14.58
C VAL A 547 -9.20 1.71 13.57
N ARG A 548 -9.13 2.98 13.96
CA ARG A 548 -9.35 4.09 13.02
C ARG A 548 -8.29 4.03 11.90
N PRO A 549 -8.70 3.99 10.61
CA PRO A 549 -7.75 3.93 9.51
C PRO A 549 -6.94 5.22 9.38
N THR A 550 -5.71 5.14 8.85
CA THR A 550 -4.83 6.31 8.71
C THR A 550 -5.30 7.27 7.62
N SER A 551 -5.98 6.77 6.59
CA SER A 551 -6.56 7.56 5.50
C SER A 551 -8.07 7.66 5.69
N ILE A 552 -8.53 8.78 6.23
CA ILE A 552 -9.94 9.03 6.50
C ILE A 552 -10.28 10.51 6.27
N GLU A 553 -11.50 10.76 5.82
CA GLU A 553 -12.06 12.10 5.74
C GLU A 553 -12.50 12.53 7.14
N GLU A 554 -11.81 13.52 7.72
CA GLU A 554 -12.15 14.06 9.03
C GLU A 554 -13.54 14.69 9.00
N ASN A 555 -14.41 14.23 9.90
CA ASN A 555 -15.76 14.74 10.06
C ASN A 555 -16.16 14.62 11.55
N PRO A 556 -16.25 15.74 12.28
CA PRO A 556 -16.64 15.74 13.69
C PRO A 556 -18.01 15.06 13.94
N SER A 557 -18.94 15.08 12.98
CA SER A 557 -20.26 14.45 13.18
C SER A 557 -20.21 12.92 13.13
N GLY A 558 -19.09 12.35 12.70
CA GLY A 558 -18.87 10.92 12.48
C GLY A 558 -18.11 10.70 11.18
N GLU A 559 -17.09 9.85 11.21
CA GLU A 559 -16.16 9.71 10.08
C GLU A 559 -16.58 8.54 9.17
N PRO A 560 -16.96 8.79 7.90
CA PRO A 560 -17.44 7.74 7.02
C PRO A 560 -16.31 6.82 6.56
N VAL A 561 -16.55 5.51 6.59
CA VAL A 561 -15.61 4.49 6.13
C VAL A 561 -16.30 3.39 5.33
N LYS A 562 -15.52 2.70 4.49
CA LYS A 562 -15.97 1.54 3.71
C LYS A 562 -15.30 0.28 4.22
N VAL A 563 -16.11 -0.75 4.49
CA VAL A 563 -15.64 -2.05 4.97
C VAL A 563 -15.78 -3.10 3.86
N SER A 564 -14.75 -3.92 3.68
CA SER A 564 -14.77 -5.11 2.83
C SER A 564 -14.05 -6.27 3.48
N VAL A 565 -14.30 -7.49 3.00
CA VAL A 565 -13.58 -8.71 3.35
C VAL A 565 -12.80 -9.18 2.13
N LEU A 566 -11.56 -9.62 2.32
CA LEU A 566 -10.72 -10.20 1.28
C LEU A 566 -10.35 -11.63 1.68
N LEU A 567 -10.66 -12.61 0.83
CA LEU A 567 -10.21 -13.99 1.05
C LEU A 567 -8.70 -14.14 0.78
N SER A 568 -8.12 -15.25 1.23
CA SER A 568 -6.69 -15.54 1.10
C SER A 568 -6.18 -15.63 -0.34
N ASP A 569 -7.07 -15.90 -1.30
CA ASP A 569 -6.76 -15.90 -2.73
C ASP A 569 -6.93 -14.52 -3.40
N GLY A 570 -7.27 -13.48 -2.62
CA GLY A 570 -7.49 -12.12 -3.11
C GLY A 570 -8.91 -11.84 -3.58
N THR A 571 -9.88 -12.73 -3.38
CA THR A 571 -11.27 -12.48 -3.78
C THR A 571 -11.96 -11.51 -2.81
N PRO A 572 -12.48 -10.36 -3.27
CA PRO A 572 -13.14 -9.37 -2.41
C PRO A 572 -14.64 -9.66 -2.24
N SER A 573 -15.18 -9.23 -1.11
CA SER A 573 -16.62 -9.11 -0.88
C SER A 573 -17.21 -7.85 -1.51
N ASN A 574 -18.52 -7.66 -1.36
CA ASN A 574 -19.12 -6.33 -1.46
C ASN A 574 -18.60 -5.41 -0.34
N THR A 575 -18.83 -4.10 -0.50
CA THR A 575 -18.54 -3.10 0.54
C THR A 575 -19.80 -2.67 1.26
N ILE A 576 -19.71 -2.42 2.56
CA ILE A 576 -20.72 -1.68 3.33
C ILE A 576 -20.13 -0.38 3.87
N ASN A 577 -20.96 0.64 4.08
CA ASN A 577 -20.54 1.90 4.69
C ASN A 577 -20.78 1.85 6.19
N LEU A 578 -19.80 2.28 6.98
CA LEU A 578 -19.94 2.56 8.41
C LEU A 578 -19.57 4.01 8.69
N VAL A 579 -19.96 4.50 9.86
CA VAL A 579 -19.57 5.79 10.42
C VAL A 579 -18.83 5.52 11.73
N LEU A 580 -17.59 5.98 11.82
CA LEU A 580 -16.83 5.86 13.06
C LEU A 580 -17.28 6.94 14.04
N ASP A 581 -17.39 6.56 15.31
CA ASP A 581 -17.56 7.54 16.38
C ASP A 581 -16.34 8.47 16.49
N THR A 582 -16.61 9.65 16.97
CA THR A 582 -15.66 10.74 17.20
C THR A 582 -15.71 11.15 18.67
N PHE A 583 -14.66 11.80 19.14
CA PHE A 583 -14.55 12.31 20.51
C PHE A 583 -14.32 13.81 20.48
N HIS A 584 -15.19 14.57 21.14
CA HIS A 584 -15.19 16.02 21.13
C HIS A 584 -14.79 16.58 22.49
N THR A 585 -13.73 17.39 22.50
CA THR A 585 -13.31 18.14 23.69
C THR A 585 -13.52 19.63 23.48
N LEU A 586 -14.05 20.29 24.50
CA LEU A 586 -14.10 21.74 24.59
C LEU A 586 -13.20 22.19 25.74
N VAL A 587 -12.36 23.19 25.48
CA VAL A 587 -11.52 23.82 26.51
C VAL A 587 -12.01 25.26 26.70
N ILE A 588 -12.54 25.55 27.87
CA ILE A 588 -12.98 26.90 28.30
C ILE A 588 -12.29 27.25 29.60
N GLY A 589 -12.05 28.51 29.88
CA GLY A 589 -11.33 28.92 31.09
C GLY A 589 -10.41 30.11 30.83
N ASP A 590 -9.43 30.25 31.70
CA ASP A 590 -8.44 31.30 31.67
C ASP A 590 -7.11 30.87 31.03
N SER A 591 -6.04 31.60 31.36
CA SER A 591 -4.68 31.36 30.84
C SER A 591 -4.10 30.00 31.24
N VAL A 592 -4.53 29.42 32.36
CA VAL A 592 -4.07 28.09 32.80
C VAL A 592 -4.65 27.02 31.86
N SER A 593 -5.97 27.01 31.65
CA SER A 593 -6.66 26.14 30.68
C SER A 593 -6.20 26.39 29.24
N TRP A 594 -5.87 27.63 28.88
CA TRP A 594 -5.26 27.96 27.59
C TRP A 594 -3.85 27.37 27.41
N GLY A 595 -3.10 27.19 28.50
CA GLY A 595 -1.69 26.77 28.46
C GLY A 595 -0.75 27.90 28.04
N GLN A 596 -0.89 29.07 28.67
CA GLN A 596 -0.12 30.28 28.37
C GLN A 596 1.39 30.02 28.31
N GLY A 597 2.03 30.42 27.22
CA GLY A 597 3.48 30.28 27.04
C GLY A 597 3.94 28.91 26.55
N LEU A 598 3.03 27.94 26.34
CA LEU A 598 3.37 26.63 25.81
C LEU A 598 3.03 26.51 24.32
N PRO A 599 3.87 25.83 23.52
CA PRO A 599 3.49 25.43 22.18
C PRO A 599 2.33 24.40 22.24
N GLU A 600 1.48 24.38 21.22
CA GLU A 600 0.21 23.62 21.23
C GLU A 600 0.34 22.15 21.65
N HIS A 601 1.41 21.46 21.23
CA HIS A 601 1.65 20.05 21.53
C HIS A 601 2.06 19.76 22.98
N GLU A 602 2.46 20.78 23.75
CA GLU A 602 2.83 20.65 25.17
C GLU A 602 1.71 21.08 26.12
N LYS A 603 0.64 21.68 25.62
CA LYS A 603 -0.51 22.09 26.44
C LYS A 603 -1.21 20.87 27.04
N HIS A 604 -1.64 20.98 28.29
CA HIS A 604 -2.19 19.83 29.04
C HIS A 604 -3.42 19.22 28.34
N TYR A 605 -4.30 20.03 27.73
CA TYR A 605 -5.44 19.52 26.97
C TYR A 605 -5.03 18.73 25.72
N SER A 606 -3.89 19.07 25.09
CA SER A 606 -3.32 18.31 23.96
C SER A 606 -2.74 16.97 24.43
N LEU A 607 -2.08 16.96 25.59
CA LEU A 607 -1.59 15.73 26.24
C LEU A 607 -2.75 14.79 26.61
N VAL A 608 -3.85 15.36 27.12
CA VAL A 608 -5.11 14.65 27.39
C VAL A 608 -5.73 14.10 26.10
N GLY A 609 -5.82 14.92 25.05
CA GLY A 609 -6.33 14.49 23.75
C GLY A 609 -5.54 13.32 23.16
N ASN A 610 -4.21 13.36 23.24
CA ASN A 610 -3.37 12.24 22.80
C ASN A 610 -3.64 10.96 23.59
N ALA A 611 -3.82 11.06 24.91
CA ALA A 611 -4.15 9.90 25.74
C ALA A 611 -5.52 9.31 25.38
N ILE A 612 -6.53 10.14 25.13
CA ILE A 612 -7.87 9.71 24.69
C ILE A 612 -7.79 8.98 23.35
N LYS A 613 -7.09 9.55 22.37
CA LYS A 613 -6.90 8.91 21.06
C LYS A 613 -6.34 7.50 21.23
N VAL A 614 -5.26 7.35 21.99
CA VAL A 614 -4.60 6.05 22.19
C VAL A 614 -5.51 5.04 22.92
N ARG A 615 -6.20 5.46 23.99
CA ARG A 615 -7.11 4.59 24.76
C ARG A 615 -8.29 4.09 23.94
N ASN A 616 -8.74 4.86 22.95
CA ASN A 616 -9.96 4.60 22.18
C ASN A 616 -9.67 4.19 20.73
N GLY A 617 -8.61 3.40 20.49
CA GLY A 617 -8.33 2.83 19.16
C GLY A 617 -8.01 3.88 18.08
N ASN A 618 -7.34 4.96 18.49
CA ASN A 618 -7.05 6.16 17.71
C ASN A 618 -8.31 6.89 17.22
N ILE A 619 -9.38 6.96 18.04
CA ILE A 619 -10.63 7.66 17.70
C ILE A 619 -10.40 9.05 17.10
N GLY A 620 -11.28 9.46 16.17
CA GLY A 620 -11.25 10.82 15.61
C GLY A 620 -11.48 11.83 16.73
N TYR A 621 -10.48 12.66 17.01
CA TYR A 621 -10.47 13.56 18.17
C TYR A 621 -10.49 15.01 17.71
N TYR A 622 -11.49 15.75 18.16
CA TYR A 622 -11.77 17.12 17.74
C TYR A 622 -11.82 18.02 18.96
N THR A 623 -11.03 19.09 18.94
CA THR A 623 -10.94 20.03 20.06
C THR A 623 -11.33 21.43 19.60
N GLN A 624 -12.20 22.08 20.37
CA GLN A 624 -12.40 23.52 20.28
C GLN A 624 -11.83 24.17 21.55
N VAL A 625 -10.87 25.08 21.37
CA VAL A 625 -10.26 25.82 22.48
C VAL A 625 -10.77 27.25 22.44
N LEU A 626 -11.49 27.63 23.49
CA LEU A 626 -12.02 28.98 23.70
C LEU A 626 -11.46 29.64 24.96
N ALA A 627 -10.77 28.87 25.81
CA ALA A 627 -9.98 29.41 26.92
C ALA A 627 -8.94 30.41 26.40
N HIS A 628 -8.65 31.45 27.19
CA HIS A 628 -7.62 32.42 26.86
C HIS A 628 -7.11 33.17 28.08
N SER A 629 -5.99 33.86 27.92
CA SER A 629 -5.38 34.64 28.97
C SER A 629 -6.25 35.76 29.49
N GLY A 630 -6.30 35.89 30.81
CA GLY A 630 -6.98 36.99 31.51
C GLY A 630 -8.49 36.84 31.63
N ALA A 631 -9.09 35.77 31.09
CA ALA A 631 -10.53 35.54 31.14
C ALA A 631 -11.00 35.50 32.60
N ILE A 632 -12.05 36.26 32.90
CA ILE A 632 -12.78 36.21 34.17
C ILE A 632 -14.01 35.31 34.02
N ILE A 633 -14.58 34.82 35.11
CA ILE A 633 -15.84 34.07 35.07
C ILE A 633 -16.95 34.91 34.41
N GLY A 634 -17.03 36.19 34.79
CA GLY A 634 -17.90 37.18 34.14
C GLY A 634 -19.37 37.08 34.53
N VAL A 635 -19.66 36.75 35.78
CA VAL A 635 -21.04 36.77 36.31
C VAL A 635 -21.65 38.16 36.11
N ASN A 636 -22.72 38.24 35.31
CA ASN A 636 -23.41 39.48 34.91
C ASN A 636 -22.65 40.42 33.95
N ASP A 637 -21.51 40.01 33.39
CA ASP A 637 -20.79 40.81 32.40
C ASP A 637 -21.40 40.60 31.00
N ASN A 638 -21.82 41.69 30.37
CA ASN A 638 -22.39 41.73 29.02
C ASN A 638 -21.57 42.60 28.05
N SER A 639 -20.31 42.90 28.39
CA SER A 639 -19.45 43.80 27.62
C SER A 639 -19.21 43.25 26.20
N PRO A 640 -19.44 44.04 25.13
CA PRO A 640 -19.22 43.60 23.76
C PRO A 640 -17.79 43.97 23.29
N LEU A 641 -16.78 43.40 23.93
CA LEU A 641 -15.39 43.60 23.50
C LEU A 641 -15.03 42.65 22.33
N PRO A 642 -14.05 42.99 21.49
CA PRO A 642 -13.58 42.06 20.46
C PRO A 642 -12.80 40.89 21.09
N THR A 643 -12.90 39.71 20.49
CA THR A 643 -12.02 38.58 20.82
C THR A 643 -10.59 38.89 20.35
N THR A 644 -9.59 38.54 21.14
CA THR A 644 -8.17 38.62 20.75
C THR A 644 -7.54 37.24 20.66
N ASP A 645 -6.29 37.20 20.23
CA ASP A 645 -5.45 35.99 20.32
C ASP A 645 -5.38 35.48 21.77
N GLY A 646 -5.34 34.15 21.94
CA GLY A 646 -5.47 33.49 23.24
C GLY A 646 -4.33 33.80 24.22
N GLU A 647 -3.15 34.20 23.72
CA GLU A 647 -2.01 34.59 24.54
C GLU A 647 -2.09 36.02 25.09
N VAL A 648 -3.07 36.83 24.66
CA VAL A 648 -3.21 38.23 25.06
C VAL A 648 -4.08 38.32 26.32
N PRO A 649 -3.55 38.83 27.46
CA PRO A 649 -4.32 38.95 28.69
C PRO A 649 -5.44 39.98 28.55
N ASN A 650 -6.69 39.51 28.50
CA ASN A 650 -7.87 40.35 28.61
C ASN A 650 -9.04 39.59 29.24
N SER A 651 -10.01 40.34 29.77
CA SER A 651 -11.15 39.73 30.47
C SER A 651 -12.24 39.19 29.54
N TYR A 652 -12.19 39.50 28.24
CA TYR A 652 -13.24 39.15 27.28
C TYR A 652 -12.69 38.31 26.10
N PRO A 653 -13.36 37.22 25.71
CA PRO A 653 -14.64 36.73 26.24
C PRO A 653 -14.55 36.13 27.65
N THR A 654 -15.49 36.50 28.52
CA THR A 654 -15.60 35.86 29.84
C THR A 654 -15.85 34.36 29.68
N ILE A 655 -15.54 33.55 30.70
CA ILE A 655 -15.69 32.08 30.58
C ILE A 655 -17.16 31.69 30.34
N ILE A 656 -18.12 32.42 30.95
CA ILE A 656 -19.56 32.27 30.62
C ILE A 656 -19.83 32.55 29.14
N LYS A 657 -19.18 33.57 28.56
CA LYS A 657 -19.33 33.91 27.14
C LYS A 657 -18.66 32.89 26.23
N GLN A 658 -17.56 32.26 26.66
CA GLN A 658 -16.93 31.17 25.90
C GLN A 658 -17.93 30.02 25.69
N CYS A 659 -18.80 29.69 26.65
CA CYS A 659 -19.89 28.72 26.45
C CYS A 659 -20.83 29.11 25.31
N ASP A 660 -21.12 30.41 25.12
CA ASP A 660 -21.97 30.90 24.03
C ASP A 660 -21.26 30.94 22.67
N LEU A 661 -19.93 30.99 22.67
CA LEU A 661 -19.09 31.05 21.46
C LEU A 661 -18.77 29.66 20.90
N PHE A 662 -19.18 28.58 21.59
CA PHE A 662 -19.07 27.22 21.08
C PHE A 662 -19.78 27.08 19.72
N VAL A 663 -19.13 26.41 18.77
CA VAL A 663 -19.66 26.18 17.43
C VAL A 663 -19.85 24.68 17.23
N GLY A 664 -21.10 24.25 17.14
CA GLY A 664 -21.44 22.84 16.96
C GLY A 664 -22.72 22.48 17.70
N ASP A 665 -23.00 21.18 17.80
CA ASP A 665 -24.07 20.65 18.65
C ASP A 665 -23.54 20.43 20.08
N PRO A 666 -23.98 21.20 21.09
CA PRO A 666 -23.50 21.07 22.46
C PRO A 666 -23.76 19.69 23.09
N SER A 667 -24.75 18.95 22.58
CA SER A 667 -25.05 17.59 23.05
C SER A 667 -24.02 16.55 22.60
N LYS A 668 -23.13 16.92 21.67
CA LYS A 668 -22.05 16.09 21.13
C LYS A 668 -20.69 16.34 21.80
N VAL A 669 -20.61 17.23 22.78
CA VAL A 669 -19.37 17.44 23.54
C VAL A 669 -19.23 16.32 24.58
N ASP A 670 -18.15 15.55 24.49
CA ASP A 670 -17.88 14.43 25.39
C ASP A 670 -17.13 14.87 26.66
N LEU A 671 -16.19 15.80 26.50
CA LEU A 671 -15.32 16.28 27.57
C LEU A 671 -15.19 17.81 27.55
N ILE A 672 -15.28 18.43 28.72
CA ILE A 672 -14.91 19.82 28.95
C ILE A 672 -13.76 19.86 29.94
N ILE A 673 -12.68 20.54 29.59
CA ILE A 673 -11.57 20.86 30.51
C ILE A 673 -11.67 22.35 30.79
N MET A 674 -11.69 22.72 32.08
CA MET A 674 -11.85 24.12 32.46
C MET A 674 -11.23 24.50 33.80
N ASP A 675 -11.10 25.80 34.00
CA ASP A 675 -10.84 26.48 35.27
C ASP A 675 -11.65 27.79 35.31
N GLY A 676 -11.40 28.61 36.32
CA GLY A 676 -11.95 29.96 36.41
C GLY A 676 -11.85 30.56 37.81
N GLY A 677 -11.67 31.88 37.87
CA GLY A 677 -11.75 32.67 39.10
C GLY A 677 -10.46 33.40 39.49
N ILE A 678 -9.28 32.98 39.02
CA ILE A 678 -8.02 33.64 39.42
C ILE A 678 -7.94 35.09 38.92
N ASN A 679 -8.45 35.36 37.72
CA ASN A 679 -8.46 36.71 37.16
C ASN A 679 -9.54 37.59 37.82
N ASP A 680 -10.60 36.99 38.36
CA ASP A 680 -11.61 37.69 39.17
C ASP A 680 -11.06 38.08 40.55
N VAL A 681 -10.27 37.20 41.18
CA VAL A 681 -9.51 37.50 42.42
C VAL A 681 -8.41 38.54 42.16
N ASN A 682 -7.87 38.55 40.94
CA ASN A 682 -6.71 39.30 40.48
C ASN A 682 -5.42 38.88 41.20
N LEU A 683 -4.55 38.17 40.49
CA LEU A 683 -3.26 37.69 41.01
C LEU A 683 -2.39 38.80 41.62
N ARG A 684 -2.50 40.05 41.13
CA ARG A 684 -1.77 41.19 41.70
C ARG A 684 -2.22 41.53 43.11
N THR A 685 -3.48 41.28 43.44
CA THR A 685 -4.00 41.43 44.80
C THR A 685 -3.35 40.43 45.75
N VAL A 686 -3.21 39.17 45.31
CA VAL A 686 -2.61 38.08 46.10
C VAL A 686 -1.14 38.36 46.39
N LEU A 687 -0.39 38.82 45.37
CA LEU A 687 1.06 39.05 45.46
C LEU A 687 1.45 40.43 46.01
N ASN A 688 0.50 41.31 46.33
CA ASN A 688 0.80 42.65 46.85
C ASN A 688 0.86 42.63 48.39
N PRO A 689 2.04 42.77 49.02
CA PRO A 689 2.18 42.73 50.48
C PRO A 689 1.75 44.03 51.18
N PHE A 690 1.36 45.07 50.44
CA PHE A 690 1.07 46.40 50.96
C PHE A 690 -0.43 46.69 51.14
N THR A 691 -1.29 45.67 50.99
CA THR A 691 -2.75 45.77 51.12
C THR A 691 -3.24 44.89 52.27
N ASP A 692 -4.27 45.33 52.99
CA ASP A 692 -4.91 44.57 54.08
C ASP A 692 -6.22 43.90 53.62
N ILE A 693 -6.25 43.37 52.39
CA ILE A 693 -7.44 42.74 51.81
C ILE A 693 -7.70 41.37 52.45
N ASP A 694 -8.97 41.08 52.76
CA ASP A 694 -9.43 39.75 53.14
C ASP A 694 -9.52 38.85 51.89
N LEU A 695 -8.51 37.99 51.72
CA LEU A 695 -8.46 37.06 50.61
C LEU A 695 -9.50 35.95 50.70
N THR A 696 -9.92 35.53 51.91
CA THR A 696 -10.86 34.41 52.05
C THR A 696 -12.25 34.78 51.53
N GLU A 697 -12.70 36.02 51.77
CA GLU A 697 -13.97 36.51 51.20
C GLU A 697 -13.93 36.54 49.66
N LEU A 698 -12.82 37.05 49.08
CA LEU A 698 -12.62 37.07 47.63
C LEU A 698 -12.55 35.66 47.02
N HIS A 699 -11.76 34.78 47.63
CA HIS A 699 -11.63 33.39 47.19
C HIS A 699 -12.97 32.66 47.23
N ARG A 700 -13.76 32.82 48.31
CA ARG A 700 -15.11 32.27 48.38
C ARG A 700 -16.00 32.80 47.25
N LYS A 701 -16.05 34.13 47.10
CA LYS A 701 -16.91 34.77 46.09
C LYS A 701 -16.62 34.27 44.67
N HIS A 702 -15.34 34.09 44.31
CA HIS A 702 -14.97 33.77 42.94
C HIS A 702 -14.80 32.27 42.69
N PHE A 703 -14.10 31.54 43.56
CA PHE A 703 -13.87 30.10 43.40
C PHE A 703 -15.05 29.22 43.82
N LEU A 704 -15.95 29.70 44.68
CA LEU A 704 -17.19 28.98 45.03
C LEU A 704 -18.40 29.58 44.31
N ASP A 705 -18.82 30.80 44.65
CA ASP A 705 -20.11 31.34 44.16
C ASP A 705 -20.10 31.62 42.66
N GLY A 706 -19.01 32.23 42.16
CA GLY A 706 -18.78 32.45 40.73
C GLY A 706 -18.70 31.14 39.95
N SER A 707 -17.87 30.20 40.44
CA SER A 707 -17.74 28.87 39.83
C SER A 707 -19.06 28.12 39.76
N LYS A 708 -19.88 28.12 40.81
CA LYS A 708 -21.21 27.50 40.77
C LYS A 708 -22.09 28.06 39.65
N THR A 709 -22.11 29.37 39.50
CA THR A 709 -22.86 30.04 38.41
C THR A 709 -22.35 29.58 37.04
N LEU A 710 -21.05 29.46 36.87
CA LEU A 710 -20.43 28.97 35.64
C LEU A 710 -20.71 27.49 35.40
N LEU A 711 -20.60 26.63 36.40
CA LEU A 711 -20.88 25.19 36.28
C LEU A 711 -22.36 24.93 35.98
N GLU A 712 -23.29 25.72 36.50
CA GLU A 712 -24.71 25.68 36.13
C GLU A 712 -24.93 26.05 34.65
N LYS A 713 -24.23 27.09 34.16
CA LYS A 713 -24.24 27.46 32.74
C LYS A 713 -23.70 26.32 31.87
N VAL A 714 -22.56 25.73 32.23
CA VAL A 714 -21.96 24.59 31.52
C VAL A 714 -22.90 23.39 31.55
N ALA A 715 -23.48 23.08 32.70
CA ALA A 715 -24.40 21.97 32.86
C ALA A 715 -25.62 22.09 31.94
N THR A 716 -26.15 23.30 31.80
CA THR A 716 -27.31 23.61 30.96
C THR A 716 -26.97 23.59 29.49
N THR A 717 -25.82 24.15 29.09
CA THR A 717 -25.40 24.24 27.69
C THR A 717 -24.91 22.90 27.14
N PHE A 718 -24.15 22.14 27.94
CA PHE A 718 -23.52 20.88 27.53
C PHE A 718 -24.05 19.73 28.39
N PRO A 719 -25.23 19.17 28.06
CA PRO A 719 -25.94 18.25 28.94
C PRO A 719 -25.23 16.89 29.10
N ASN A 720 -24.47 16.45 28.10
CA ASN A 720 -23.85 15.12 28.05
C ASN A 720 -22.36 15.13 28.41
N ALA A 721 -21.73 16.31 28.48
CA ALA A 721 -20.29 16.40 28.68
C ALA A 721 -19.89 16.00 30.10
N LYS A 722 -18.82 15.21 30.19
CA LYS A 722 -17.99 15.08 31.40
C LYS A 722 -17.19 16.38 31.55
N VAL A 723 -17.19 16.98 32.73
CA VAL A 723 -16.55 18.28 32.98
C VAL A 723 -15.46 18.11 34.03
N ILE A 724 -14.24 18.51 33.69
CA ILE A 724 -13.10 18.49 34.60
C ILE A 724 -12.71 19.92 34.92
N VAL A 725 -12.91 20.31 36.17
CA VAL A 725 -12.49 21.60 36.72
C VAL A 725 -11.11 21.43 37.32
N THR A 726 -10.15 22.21 36.87
CA THR A 726 -8.76 22.12 37.32
C THR A 726 -8.47 23.16 38.42
N GLY A 727 -7.60 22.78 39.37
CA GLY A 727 -7.22 23.64 40.50
C GLY A 727 -6.10 24.63 40.18
N TYR A 728 -5.89 25.60 41.08
CA TYR A 728 -4.75 26.52 41.05
C TYR A 728 -3.69 26.12 42.07
N TYR A 729 -2.51 26.71 41.94
CA TYR A 729 -1.29 26.38 42.69
C TYR A 729 -0.64 27.65 43.26
N PRO A 730 0.29 27.54 44.24
CA PRO A 730 0.93 28.72 44.81
C PRO A 730 1.87 29.37 43.78
N PRO A 731 1.68 30.65 43.42
CA PRO A 731 2.52 31.32 42.41
C PRO A 731 3.99 31.38 42.81
N VAL A 732 4.27 31.63 44.09
CA VAL A 732 5.60 31.63 44.74
C VAL A 732 5.48 31.03 46.14
N SER A 733 6.59 30.58 46.71
CA SER A 733 6.65 29.94 48.03
C SER A 733 7.91 30.32 48.80
N GLU A 734 8.06 29.79 50.02
CA GLU A 734 9.31 29.88 50.80
C GLU A 734 10.54 29.27 50.11
N HIS A 735 10.35 28.46 49.06
CA HIS A 735 11.41 27.88 48.25
C HIS A 735 11.82 28.79 47.07
N SER A 736 11.07 29.86 46.79
CA SER A 736 11.35 30.77 45.68
C SER A 736 12.56 31.68 45.96
N ASP A 737 13.40 31.92 44.94
CA ASP A 737 14.53 32.85 45.06
C ASP A 737 14.05 34.28 45.34
N LEU A 738 14.54 34.84 46.45
CA LEU A 738 14.08 36.12 46.98
C LEU A 738 14.36 37.30 46.03
N SER A 739 15.50 37.28 45.33
CA SER A 739 15.88 38.38 44.44
C SER A 739 15.06 38.34 43.15
N ALA A 740 14.71 37.14 42.69
CA ALA A 740 13.85 36.95 41.53
C ALA A 740 12.37 37.26 41.84
N VAL A 741 11.89 37.05 43.08
CA VAL A 741 10.53 37.47 43.49
C VAL A 741 10.35 38.98 43.41
N GLU A 742 11.37 39.78 43.78
CA GLU A 742 11.33 41.23 43.65
C GLU A 742 11.16 41.66 42.17
N ILE A 743 11.91 41.00 41.27
CA ILE A 743 11.83 41.22 39.82
C ILE A 743 10.46 40.80 39.26
N LEU A 744 9.91 39.69 39.73
CA LEU A 744 8.57 39.21 39.39
C LEU A 744 7.49 40.26 39.70
N LEU A 745 7.51 40.86 40.90
CA LEU A 745 6.52 41.88 41.28
C LEU A 745 6.59 43.13 40.40
N VAL A 746 7.81 43.54 40.02
CA VAL A 746 8.01 44.67 39.09
C VAL A 746 7.47 44.31 37.70
N ALA A 747 7.75 43.10 37.20
CA ALA A 747 7.28 42.64 35.89
C ALA A 747 5.75 42.52 35.80
N LEU A 748 5.08 42.20 36.91
CA LEU A 748 3.62 42.15 37.01
C LEU A 748 2.98 43.53 37.23
N GLY A 749 3.78 44.61 37.35
CA GLY A 749 3.28 45.97 37.58
C GLY A 749 2.71 46.21 38.99
N ILE A 750 3.04 45.35 39.96
CA ILE A 750 2.61 45.46 41.36
C ILE A 750 3.46 46.52 42.07
N ALA A 751 4.75 46.58 41.76
CA ALA A 751 5.67 47.60 42.21
C ALA A 751 6.11 48.45 41.01
N VAL A 752 5.64 49.71 40.95
CA VAL A 752 6.07 50.68 39.94
C VAL A 752 7.33 51.38 40.46
N GLN A 753 8.34 51.61 39.60
CA GLN A 753 9.33 52.64 39.91
C GLN A 753 8.59 53.98 40.09
N GLY A 754 8.50 54.49 41.33
CA GLY A 754 7.89 55.81 41.57
C GLY A 754 7.05 56.00 42.83
N ILE A 755 7.45 55.47 43.99
CA ILE A 755 7.08 56.09 45.28
C ILE A 755 8.06 57.26 45.54
N PRO A 756 7.65 58.43 46.07
CA PRO A 756 8.55 59.54 46.36
C PRO A 756 9.60 59.10 47.40
N GLY A 757 10.82 58.80 46.93
CA GLY A 757 11.91 58.32 47.79
C GLY A 757 12.77 57.17 47.24
N GLY A 758 12.91 57.01 45.91
CA GLY A 758 14.01 56.27 45.26
C GLY A 758 14.11 54.75 45.55
N ILE A 759 13.82 53.91 44.56
CA ILE A 759 13.97 52.44 44.69
C ILE A 759 15.39 52.04 44.28
N GLY A 760 16.19 51.64 45.27
CA GLY A 760 17.33 50.73 45.09
C GLY A 760 16.87 49.29 45.31
N ALA A 761 17.68 48.31 44.89
CA ALA A 761 17.43 46.89 45.17
C ALA A 761 17.15 46.64 46.67
N GLY A 762 16.17 45.79 46.99
CA GLY A 762 15.84 45.38 48.36
C GLY A 762 14.66 46.11 48.99
N PHE A 763 13.63 46.48 48.22
CA PHE A 763 12.42 47.14 48.80
C PHE A 763 11.50 46.16 49.55
N LEU A 764 11.62 44.86 49.28
CA LEU A 764 10.92 43.82 50.03
C LEU A 764 11.68 43.52 51.34
N THR A 765 10.99 43.66 52.47
CA THR A 765 11.50 43.16 53.75
C THR A 765 11.22 41.66 53.86
N LYS A 766 11.91 40.96 54.78
CA LYS A 766 11.58 39.56 55.12
C LYS A 766 10.10 39.38 55.50
N GLN A 767 9.49 40.37 56.14
CA GLN A 767 8.08 40.36 56.49
C GLN A 767 7.17 40.46 55.26
N HIS A 768 7.51 41.33 54.28
CA HIS A 768 6.76 41.42 53.03
C HIS A 768 6.79 40.08 52.26
N LEU A 769 7.94 39.41 52.21
CA LEU A 769 8.08 38.10 51.57
C LEU A 769 7.26 37.02 52.28
N GLN A 770 7.26 36.99 53.61
CA GLN A 770 6.42 36.08 54.40
C GLN A 770 4.92 36.27 54.10
N ILE A 771 4.47 37.52 53.93
CA ILE A 771 3.08 37.82 53.54
C ILE A 771 2.79 37.25 52.15
N ILE A 772 3.67 37.47 51.17
CA ILE A 772 3.49 36.97 49.79
C ILE A 772 3.41 35.44 49.75
N HIS A 773 4.31 34.75 50.45
CA HIS A 773 4.31 33.28 50.50
C HIS A 773 3.04 32.75 51.19
N ALA A 774 2.66 33.35 52.33
CA ALA A 774 1.44 32.96 53.05
C ALA A 774 0.18 33.16 52.20
N ARG A 775 0.07 34.29 51.47
CA ARG A 775 -1.04 34.56 50.56
C ARG A 775 -1.06 33.63 49.34
N SER A 776 0.10 33.28 48.81
CA SER A 776 0.23 32.32 47.70
C SER A 776 -0.23 30.92 48.11
N MET A 777 0.17 30.47 49.31
CA MET A 777 -0.32 29.20 49.87
C MET A 777 -1.81 29.26 50.23
N GLN A 778 -2.29 30.40 50.73
CA GLN A 778 -3.72 30.61 51.00
C GLN A 778 -4.54 30.50 49.72
N LEU A 779 -4.11 31.12 48.62
CA LEU A 779 -4.74 31.01 47.30
C LEU A 779 -4.84 29.54 46.86
N ALA A 780 -3.74 28.80 46.90
CA ALA A 780 -3.71 27.40 46.47
C ALA A 780 -4.66 26.53 47.31
N ASN A 781 -4.60 26.65 48.63
CA ASN A 781 -5.41 25.85 49.55
C ASN A 781 -6.90 26.19 49.47
N GLU A 782 -7.25 27.47 49.47
CA GLU A 782 -8.65 27.89 49.48
C GLU A 782 -9.31 27.70 48.11
N SER A 783 -8.60 27.98 46.99
CA SER A 783 -9.14 27.70 45.66
C SER A 783 -9.45 26.20 45.47
N LYS A 784 -8.56 25.31 45.93
CA LYS A 784 -8.79 23.86 45.94
C LYS A 784 -10.05 23.49 46.69
N VAL A 785 -10.21 23.97 47.93
CA VAL A 785 -11.38 23.67 48.77
C VAL A 785 -12.67 24.19 48.13
N PHE A 786 -12.66 25.44 47.68
CA PHE A 786 -13.86 26.08 47.13
C PHE A 786 -14.27 25.55 45.75
N LEU A 787 -13.32 25.25 44.86
CA LEU A 787 -13.60 24.63 43.56
C LEU A 787 -14.13 23.20 43.72
N GLN A 788 -13.54 22.40 44.62
CA GLN A 788 -14.05 21.07 44.97
C GLN A 788 -15.49 21.16 45.52
N GLN A 789 -15.74 22.10 46.43
CA GLN A 789 -17.07 22.35 46.97
C GLN A 789 -18.06 22.77 45.87
N ALA A 790 -17.66 23.65 44.94
CA ALA A 790 -18.50 24.04 43.81
C ALA A 790 -18.88 22.83 42.94
N VAL A 791 -17.91 21.97 42.62
CA VAL A 791 -18.14 20.71 41.87
C VAL A 791 -19.11 19.78 42.61
N ASP A 792 -18.92 19.59 43.91
CA ASP A 792 -19.76 18.71 44.73
C ASP A 792 -21.20 19.23 44.83
N GLU A 793 -21.37 20.53 45.06
CA GLU A 793 -22.68 21.17 45.13
C GLU A 793 -23.39 21.18 43.77
N THR A 794 -22.68 21.40 42.66
CA THR A 794 -23.26 21.29 41.32
C THR A 794 -23.72 19.86 41.05
N ASN A 795 -22.90 18.84 41.33
CA ASN A 795 -23.30 17.45 41.14
C ASN A 795 -24.50 17.05 42.01
N ALA A 796 -24.61 17.59 43.23
CA ALA A 796 -25.76 17.33 44.10
C ALA A 796 -27.09 17.85 43.52
N ASN A 797 -27.03 18.87 42.65
CA ASN A 797 -28.20 19.46 41.98
C ASN A 797 -28.52 18.81 40.62
N LEU A 798 -27.69 17.90 40.12
CA LEU A 798 -27.93 17.20 38.85
C LEU A 798 -28.78 15.95 39.02
N THR A 799 -29.63 15.68 38.04
CA THR A 799 -30.34 14.40 37.92
C THR A 799 -29.51 13.43 37.09
N GLY A 800 -29.11 12.29 37.66
CA GLY A 800 -28.35 11.26 36.97
C GLY A 800 -26.98 11.00 37.60
N GLU A 801 -26.05 10.45 36.81
CA GLU A 801 -24.69 10.18 37.27
C GLU A 801 -23.89 11.49 37.44
N LYS A 802 -22.93 11.47 38.37
CA LYS A 802 -21.99 12.58 38.56
C LYS A 802 -21.17 12.77 37.29
N ARG A 803 -21.09 14.01 36.81
CA ARG A 803 -20.34 14.35 35.58
C ARG A 803 -19.38 15.52 35.73
N PHE A 804 -19.39 16.22 36.86
CA PHE A 804 -18.41 17.24 37.19
C PHE A 804 -17.35 16.64 38.12
N PHE A 805 -16.08 16.90 37.85
CA PHE A 805 -14.97 16.39 38.65
C PHE A 805 -13.94 17.49 38.85
N PHE A 806 -13.28 17.46 40.01
CA PHE A 806 -12.18 18.37 40.32
C PHE A 806 -10.85 17.64 40.17
N ALA A 807 -9.92 18.22 39.40
CA ALA A 807 -8.59 17.71 39.18
C ALA A 807 -7.56 18.68 39.77
N ASP A 808 -6.91 18.26 40.86
CA ASP A 808 -5.82 19.01 41.47
C ASP A 808 -4.50 18.64 40.79
N PRO A 809 -3.76 19.59 40.17
CA PRO A 809 -2.45 19.31 39.59
C PRO A 809 -1.39 18.92 40.64
N ASN A 810 -1.67 19.08 41.94
CA ASN A 810 -0.76 18.82 43.05
C ASN A 810 0.60 19.54 42.92
N ILE A 811 0.58 20.74 42.33
CA ILE A 811 1.74 21.64 42.31
C ILE A 811 1.79 22.33 43.67
N ASP A 812 2.73 21.92 44.52
CA ASP A 812 2.94 22.46 45.86
C ASP A 812 4.02 23.55 45.88
N GLY A 813 4.39 24.00 47.09
CA GLY A 813 5.37 25.07 47.26
C GLY A 813 6.77 24.74 46.73
N GLU A 814 7.19 23.47 46.69
CA GLU A 814 8.52 23.10 46.17
C GLU A 814 8.60 23.32 44.65
N HIS A 815 7.45 23.28 43.97
CA HIS A 815 7.33 23.37 42.52
C HIS A 815 6.75 24.72 42.02
N SER A 816 6.62 25.71 42.91
CA SER A 816 6.25 27.09 42.56
C SER A 816 7.22 27.76 41.59
N ALA A 817 6.91 28.96 41.10
CA ALA A 817 7.85 29.70 40.28
C ALA A 817 9.11 30.07 41.08
N LEU A 818 10.26 30.14 40.40
CA LEU A 818 11.54 30.58 40.96
C LEU A 818 12.13 29.66 42.05
N THR A 819 11.66 28.41 42.16
CA THR A 819 12.28 27.37 43.00
C THR A 819 13.37 26.62 42.23
N ASP A 820 14.02 25.66 42.88
CA ASP A 820 15.04 24.80 42.24
C ASP A 820 14.45 23.78 41.24
N ASP A 821 13.16 23.41 41.39
CA ASP A 821 12.44 22.53 40.46
C ASP A 821 11.06 23.10 40.08
N PRO A 822 10.98 24.20 39.32
CA PRO A 822 9.73 24.90 39.09
C PRO A 822 8.86 24.15 38.06
N TYR A 823 7.57 23.99 38.36
CA TYR A 823 6.54 23.53 37.42
C TYR A 823 5.81 24.71 36.75
N VAL A 824 6.19 25.92 37.13
CA VAL A 824 5.60 27.19 36.72
C VAL A 824 6.69 28.04 36.07
N PHE A 825 6.38 28.73 34.98
CA PHE A 825 7.29 29.70 34.37
C PHE A 825 7.61 30.83 35.35
N GLY A 826 8.89 31.04 35.61
CA GLY A 826 9.40 32.20 36.33
C GLY A 826 9.76 33.34 35.39
N ILE A 827 10.67 34.19 35.87
CA ILE A 827 11.24 35.31 35.12
C ILE A 827 12.76 35.26 35.22
N ASN A 828 13.45 35.64 34.14
CA ASN A 828 14.89 35.80 34.16
C ASN A 828 15.28 37.13 34.84
N LEU A 829 16.52 37.22 35.34
CA LEU A 829 17.03 38.42 36.00
C LEU A 829 17.06 39.66 35.08
N ASP A 830 17.08 39.46 33.76
CA ASP A 830 17.00 40.53 32.75
C ASP A 830 15.54 40.93 32.42
N MET A 831 14.57 40.45 33.18
CA MET A 831 13.13 40.62 32.99
C MET A 831 12.56 39.98 31.70
N SER A 832 13.30 39.12 31.02
CA SER A 832 12.73 38.30 29.95
C SER A 832 11.89 37.14 30.53
N PRO A 833 10.78 36.74 29.88
CA PRO A 833 10.04 35.56 30.29
C PRO A 833 10.83 34.28 29.94
N GLN A 834 10.54 33.18 30.63
CA GLN A 834 11.22 31.89 30.43
C GLN A 834 10.59 31.01 29.35
N ASP A 835 9.52 31.47 28.69
CA ASP A 835 8.78 30.69 27.71
C ASP A 835 9.39 30.77 26.30
N PHE A 836 9.10 29.74 25.50
CA PHE A 836 9.65 29.59 24.15
C PHE A 836 8.84 30.29 23.05
N ILE A 837 7.66 30.84 23.36
CA ILE A 837 6.76 31.49 22.39
C ILE A 837 6.66 33.00 22.58
N ALA A 838 7.58 33.59 23.35
CA ALA A 838 7.54 35.00 23.72
C ALA A 838 7.60 35.93 22.48
N ALA A 839 8.26 35.49 21.42
CA ALA A 839 8.35 36.23 20.15
C ALA A 839 7.00 36.24 19.41
N GLU A 840 6.31 35.11 19.34
CA GLU A 840 4.98 34.97 18.77
C GLU A 840 3.96 35.79 19.58
N ARG A 841 4.00 35.68 20.91
CA ARG A 841 3.12 36.45 21.79
C ARG A 841 3.34 37.95 21.63
N LEU A 842 4.58 38.43 21.47
CA LEU A 842 4.86 39.84 21.22
C LEU A 842 4.08 40.37 20.00
N VAL A 843 4.00 39.58 18.93
CA VAL A 843 3.22 39.92 17.74
C VAL A 843 1.72 39.98 18.08
N SER A 844 1.20 39.02 18.84
CA SER A 844 -0.20 39.03 19.30
C SER A 844 -0.52 40.27 20.14
N CYS A 845 0.34 40.63 21.09
CA CYS A 845 0.20 41.83 21.93
C CYS A 845 0.20 43.12 21.10
N THR A 846 1.10 43.24 20.12
CA THR A 846 1.11 44.40 19.22
C THR A 846 -0.14 44.48 18.37
N LYS A 847 -0.61 43.35 17.82
CA LYS A 847 -1.85 43.30 17.01
C LYS A 847 -3.10 43.63 17.82
N ALA A 848 -3.14 43.24 19.09
CA ALA A 848 -4.21 43.57 20.01
C ALA A 848 -4.21 45.05 20.43
N GLY A 849 -3.18 45.82 20.06
CA GLY A 849 -3.08 47.25 20.38
C GLY A 849 -2.71 47.54 21.83
N CYS A 850 -2.09 46.58 22.54
CA CYS A 850 -1.62 46.80 23.91
C CYS A 850 -0.58 47.93 23.94
N THR A 851 -0.67 48.83 24.93
CA THR A 851 0.27 49.95 25.11
C THR A 851 0.69 50.11 26.58
N GLY A 852 1.77 50.86 26.84
CA GLY A 852 2.21 51.17 28.19
C GLY A 852 2.46 49.93 29.05
N VAL A 853 1.93 49.94 30.27
CA VAL A 853 2.08 48.84 31.25
C VAL A 853 1.42 47.55 30.73
N ASP A 854 0.27 47.63 30.07
CA ASP A 854 -0.44 46.46 29.55
C ASP A 854 0.37 45.73 28.46
N PHE A 855 1.12 46.47 27.64
CA PHE A 855 2.06 45.86 26.68
C PHE A 855 3.20 45.12 27.37
N GLU A 856 3.73 45.70 28.45
CA GLU A 856 4.82 45.10 29.23
C GLU A 856 4.39 43.83 29.98
N ILE A 857 3.14 43.77 30.41
CA ILE A 857 2.52 42.58 31.00
C ILE A 857 2.24 41.54 29.92
N CYS A 858 1.61 41.94 28.82
CA CYS A 858 1.22 41.02 27.74
C CYS A 858 2.42 40.26 27.18
N LYS A 859 3.55 40.95 26.90
CA LYS A 859 4.74 40.27 26.36
C LYS A 859 5.38 39.28 27.34
N ARG A 860 5.05 39.36 28.63
CA ARG A 860 5.56 38.51 29.72
C ARG A 860 4.47 37.63 30.34
N ALA A 861 3.32 37.47 29.68
CA ALA A 861 2.14 36.89 30.30
C ALA A 861 2.29 35.43 30.75
N SER A 862 3.29 34.67 30.26
CA SER A 862 3.59 33.31 30.72
C SER A 862 4.06 33.24 32.17
N ILE A 863 4.60 34.32 32.73
CA ILE A 863 5.09 34.33 34.09
C ILE A 863 3.96 33.92 35.05
N GLY A 864 4.22 32.93 35.91
CA GLY A 864 3.24 32.38 36.83
C GLY A 864 2.32 31.29 36.25
N HIS A 865 2.50 30.89 34.99
CA HIS A 865 1.71 29.84 34.32
C HIS A 865 2.45 28.50 34.27
N PRO A 866 1.75 27.36 34.09
CA PRO A 866 2.40 26.07 34.06
C PRO A 866 3.40 25.98 32.90
N ASN A 867 4.63 25.57 33.21
CA ASN A 867 5.59 25.19 32.18
C ASN A 867 5.32 23.75 31.72
N LYS A 868 6.21 23.18 30.91
CA LYS A 868 6.06 21.80 30.41
C LYS A 868 5.81 20.76 31.52
N LYS A 869 6.51 20.86 32.66
CA LYS A 869 6.30 19.96 33.80
C LYS A 869 4.94 20.18 34.44
N GLY A 870 4.55 21.44 34.63
CA GLY A 870 3.23 21.78 35.15
C GLY A 870 2.10 21.28 34.24
N ALA A 871 2.22 21.43 32.92
CA ALA A 871 1.23 20.92 31.98
C ALA A 871 1.10 19.38 32.02
N ILE A 872 2.21 18.67 32.25
CA ILE A 872 2.19 17.21 32.50
C ILE A 872 1.44 16.92 33.80
N ALA A 873 1.71 17.64 34.89
CA ALA A 873 1.02 17.46 36.16
C ALA A 873 -0.51 17.68 36.04
N TYR A 874 -0.95 18.71 35.30
CA TYR A 874 -2.37 18.89 34.97
C TYR A 874 -2.94 17.71 34.16
N ALA A 875 -2.23 17.25 33.13
CA ALA A 875 -2.70 16.10 32.35
C ALA A 875 -2.81 14.82 33.20
N GLU A 876 -1.82 14.56 34.05
CA GLU A 876 -1.81 13.42 34.98
C GLU A 876 -2.94 13.48 36.00
N ALA A 877 -3.30 14.67 36.48
CA ALA A 877 -4.45 14.87 37.36
C ALA A 877 -5.79 14.59 36.65
N ILE A 878 -5.85 14.79 35.33
CA ILE A 878 -7.06 14.56 34.52
C ILE A 878 -7.22 13.08 34.14
N TYR A 879 -6.12 12.35 33.91
CA TYR A 879 -6.14 10.96 33.42
C TYR A 879 -7.00 9.96 34.21
N PRO A 880 -7.16 10.05 35.55
CA PRO A 880 -8.05 9.16 36.30
C PRO A 880 -9.54 9.32 35.98
N PHE A 881 -9.93 10.43 35.36
CA PHE A 881 -11.32 10.72 35.01
C PHE A 881 -11.68 10.35 33.57
N LEU A 882 -10.71 9.95 32.75
CA LEU A 882 -10.88 9.50 31.36
C LEU A 882 -11.21 8.01 31.32
#